data_AF-A0A9W6UDI0-F1
#
_entry.id   AF-A0A9W6UDI0-F1
#
_cell.length_a   1.000
_cell.length_b   1.000
_cell.length_c   1.000
_cell.angle_alpha   90.00
_cell.angle_beta   90.00
_cell.angle_gamma   90.00
#
_symmetry.space_group_name_H-M   'P 1'
#
loop_
_entity.id
_entity.type
_entity.pdbx_description
1 polymer ?
#
loop_
_entity_poly.entity_id
_entity_poly.type
_entity_poly.pdbx_seq_one_letter_code
_entity_poly.pdbx_strand_id
1 'polypeptide(L)'
;MRSVPNFPSSRQHLIDWLTTSRPQPSAMKPLVRQGIGLAGLLSVSGLTQATDPTNLKATLQFDIENNCKGPSYPASLVTVELDGDHPAACLADNTCTQVNDLFPATACPTTDWTSTSNLYATFLPLVFDDMPYVAVETYEASGNCAHNMLSAIKVYLADGKCHKTGAATSYYAVRAADGSVDIKLFEDASTCESVNEPTSFQVSAAQAEGNSCSDGDTGIADTLIHGDGVTARPLTVYASFDTKTGACVAPVIPTQLYSSLVGVLDTCEATDACAGDAAPFTSTSCSSSSLYAAEIAEWMDSTPYVTIETFVANKDCDGAQLVDITTYLADGKCHLAGEGTSFKATRAADGATKVTTYTDDTCEVGATDMDITAANVADSACVTLASSDRRFYGNGETPLYLQSTATYESNDGACVSPAIPTFLDTTVVDPDECVPSDACTADGDLFTGTLCSSTATGDAGLDEVFASTPYIVVSTYADNDCASPALQTSKTYVADNQCHATGGSASFKASATEDGDLAISFYSDETCEQAVGEPLEVAVADAGTCSANKKVYGKGSSPTVLSTVLAYDDSDCAEPTQITVSNELSCTASPVCTAGDNNHLKHGCVEDYFATAAATFEQTPYLVVEVFKDADCATLDGVTVYAADEGCHPTIDGKSFTATLAAPGDGSLVLFSTTGCPIDDDSKVETPLDKDMLTTHDCANSIKYYAYNGPEPPEDPEDPEDPEDPPEEPDTPATTTKTPTATTATPEATTATPTTTGSGTSAAAPLPTTTTSFVVVLGLLGAGFALLR
;
A
#
# COMPACT_ATOMS: atom_id res chain seq x y z
N MET A 1 15.26 -10.97 25.79
CA MET A 1 14.53 -10.94 27.08
C MET A 1 13.55 -9.78 27.08
N ARG A 2 12.30 -10.04 26.68
CA ARG A 2 11.09 -9.26 27.02
C ARG A 2 9.91 -10.18 26.73
N SER A 3 9.07 -10.33 27.74
CA SER A 3 7.98 -11.29 27.89
C SER A 3 6.76 -10.90 27.05
N VAL A 4 6.24 -11.85 26.28
CA VAL A 4 4.92 -11.77 25.63
C VAL A 4 3.88 -12.32 26.61
N PRO A 5 2.73 -11.65 26.85
CA PRO A 5 1.69 -12.16 27.72
C PRO A 5 0.82 -13.20 27.01
N ASN A 6 0.63 -14.35 27.67
CA ASN A 6 -0.30 -15.41 27.31
C ASN A 6 -1.76 -14.91 27.41
N PHE A 7 -2.52 -15.05 26.33
CA PHE A 7 -3.98 -15.04 26.35
C PHE A 7 -4.50 -16.43 26.75
N PRO A 8 -5.45 -16.57 27.70
CA PRO A 8 -6.07 -17.86 28.00
C PRO A 8 -7.20 -18.17 27.01
N SER A 9 -7.18 -19.36 26.42
CA SER A 9 -8.21 -19.90 25.53
C SER A 9 -9.51 -20.22 26.28
N SER A 10 -10.56 -19.45 26.02
CA SER A 10 -11.89 -19.53 26.63
C SER A 10 -12.79 -20.66 26.07
N ARG A 11 -12.27 -21.87 25.84
CA ARG A 11 -13.10 -23.01 25.36
C ARG A 11 -13.00 -24.31 26.18
N GLN A 12 -12.05 -24.42 27.11
CA GLN A 12 -11.91 -25.61 27.97
C GLN A 12 -13.03 -25.75 29.03
N HIS A 13 -13.75 -24.67 29.36
CA HIS A 13 -14.72 -24.64 30.45
C HIS A 13 -16.16 -25.04 30.06
N LEU A 14 -16.46 -25.30 28.78
CA LEU A 14 -17.84 -25.49 28.33
C LEU A 14 -18.34 -26.94 28.50
N ILE A 15 -17.46 -27.94 28.45
CA ILE A 15 -17.83 -29.35 28.65
C ILE A 15 -18.09 -29.64 30.15
N ASP A 16 -17.35 -29.01 31.06
CA ASP A 16 -17.54 -29.16 32.51
C ASP A 16 -18.78 -28.41 33.05
N TRP A 17 -19.30 -27.40 32.35
CA TRP A 17 -20.41 -26.58 32.87
C TRP A 17 -21.82 -27.14 32.58
N LEU A 18 -21.98 -28.00 31.57
CA LEU A 18 -23.29 -28.51 31.15
C LEU A 18 -23.87 -29.64 32.02
N THR A 19 -23.11 -30.16 33.01
CA THR A 19 -23.58 -31.25 33.89
C THR A 19 -24.21 -30.77 35.21
N THR A 20 -24.16 -29.48 35.55
CA THR A 20 -24.69 -28.98 36.83
C THR A 20 -25.32 -27.59 36.76
N SER A 21 -26.57 -27.49 36.28
CA SER A 21 -27.48 -26.44 36.79
C SER A 21 -28.95 -26.67 36.41
N ARG A 22 -29.79 -26.92 37.41
CA ARG A 22 -31.24 -26.64 37.35
C ARG A 22 -31.46 -25.17 37.73
N PRO A 23 -32.21 -24.35 36.98
CA PRO A 23 -32.72 -23.10 37.51
C PRO A 23 -34.14 -23.29 38.07
N GLN A 24 -34.32 -23.00 39.36
CA GLN A 24 -35.64 -22.64 39.90
C GLN A 24 -36.02 -21.23 39.41
N PRO A 25 -37.30 -20.99 39.03
CA PRO A 25 -37.72 -19.69 38.56
C PRO A 25 -37.96 -18.73 39.74
N SER A 26 -37.21 -17.64 39.78
CA SER A 26 -37.53 -16.48 40.63
C SER A 26 -38.37 -15.47 39.86
N ALA A 27 -39.41 -15.02 40.55
CA ALA A 27 -40.46 -14.14 40.06
C ALA A 27 -39.96 -12.73 39.70
N MET A 28 -40.46 -12.20 38.57
CA MET A 28 -40.70 -10.77 38.42
C MET A 28 -42.08 -10.52 37.78
N LYS A 29 -42.73 -9.47 38.30
CA LYS A 29 -44.08 -8.97 38.02
C LYS A 29 -44.12 -8.07 36.76
N PRO A 30 -45.32 -7.76 36.23
CA PRO A 30 -45.52 -7.49 34.81
C PRO A 30 -45.36 -6.02 34.42
N LEU A 31 -44.95 -5.79 33.17
CA LEU A 31 -45.23 -4.54 32.46
C LEU A 31 -46.53 -4.66 31.66
N VAL A 32 -47.37 -3.66 31.84
CA VAL A 32 -48.65 -3.44 31.18
C VAL A 32 -48.41 -2.73 29.84
N ARG A 33 -48.94 -3.26 28.73
CA ARG A 33 -49.54 -2.43 27.67
C ARG A 33 -50.50 -3.22 26.76
N GLN A 34 -51.72 -2.67 26.71
CA GLN A 34 -52.80 -2.73 25.71
C GLN A 34 -52.37 -3.23 24.31
N GLY A 35 -53.09 -4.05 23.55
CA GLY A 35 -54.50 -4.45 23.58
C GLY A 35 -55.09 -4.29 22.17
N ILE A 36 -55.22 -5.37 21.40
CA ILE A 36 -56.15 -5.51 20.25
C ILE A 36 -56.65 -6.96 20.28
N GLY A 37 -57.97 -7.14 20.29
CA GLY A 37 -58.64 -8.44 20.30
C GLY A 37 -59.33 -8.76 18.98
N LEU A 38 -59.52 -10.06 18.73
CA LEU A 38 -60.67 -10.73 18.09
C LEU A 38 -60.25 -12.20 17.91
N ALA A 39 -60.65 -13.11 18.81
CA ALA A 39 -61.88 -13.90 18.76
C ALA A 39 -61.93 -14.98 17.66
N GLY A 40 -61.73 -16.24 18.10
CA GLY A 40 -62.53 -17.36 17.62
C GLY A 40 -61.84 -18.36 16.68
N LEU A 41 -61.25 -19.43 17.25
CA LEU A 41 -61.38 -20.83 16.80
C LEU A 41 -60.57 -21.73 17.74
N LEU A 42 -61.20 -22.12 18.85
CA LEU A 42 -60.74 -23.22 19.70
C LEU A 42 -60.97 -24.53 18.94
N SER A 43 -59.96 -24.96 18.18
CA SER A 43 -59.75 -26.37 17.88
C SER A 43 -58.71 -26.89 18.88
N VAL A 44 -58.99 -28.06 19.44
CA VAL A 44 -58.15 -28.71 20.45
C VAL A 44 -56.85 -29.15 19.77
N SER A 45 -55.84 -28.27 19.78
CA SER A 45 -54.45 -28.66 19.55
C SER A 45 -54.02 -29.42 20.80
N GLY A 46 -53.76 -30.71 20.66
CA GLY A 46 -53.08 -31.46 21.71
C GLY A 46 -51.79 -30.72 22.05
N LEU A 47 -51.65 -30.31 23.31
CA LEU A 47 -50.35 -30.04 23.88
C LEU A 47 -49.54 -31.33 23.72
N THR A 48 -48.64 -31.36 22.74
CA THR A 48 -47.52 -32.31 22.73
C THR A 48 -46.79 -32.07 24.04
N GLN A 49 -46.94 -33.00 24.99
CA GLN A 49 -46.03 -33.12 26.12
C GLN A 49 -44.61 -33.08 25.54
N ALA A 50 -43.79 -32.14 26.01
CA ALA A 50 -42.36 -32.24 25.83
C ALA A 50 -41.95 -33.57 26.49
N THR A 51 -41.64 -34.56 25.67
CA THR A 51 -41.03 -35.80 26.14
C THR A 51 -39.69 -35.43 26.75
N ASP A 52 -39.42 -35.89 27.97
CA ASP A 52 -38.12 -35.70 28.59
C ASP A 52 -37.02 -36.19 27.62
N PRO A 53 -35.93 -35.43 27.43
CA PRO A 53 -34.88 -35.80 26.49
C PRO A 53 -34.29 -37.15 26.89
N THR A 54 -34.14 -38.02 25.89
CA THR A 54 -33.60 -39.37 26.06
C THR A 54 -32.08 -39.28 26.17
N ASN A 55 -31.51 -39.91 27.20
CA ASN A 55 -30.06 -39.99 27.37
C ASN A 55 -29.47 -41.03 26.41
N LEU A 56 -28.35 -40.67 25.79
CA LEU A 56 -27.63 -41.51 24.85
C LEU A 56 -26.20 -41.71 25.32
N LYS A 57 -25.60 -42.82 24.89
CA LYS A 57 -24.17 -43.07 25.01
C LYS A 57 -23.56 -43.10 23.61
N ALA A 58 -22.65 -42.17 23.35
CA ALA A 58 -21.93 -42.06 22.09
C ALA A 58 -20.49 -42.57 22.28
N THR A 59 -20.08 -43.54 21.49
CA THR A 59 -18.69 -43.99 21.36
C THR A 59 -18.08 -43.32 20.14
N LEU A 60 -17.09 -42.47 20.34
CA LEU A 60 -16.34 -41.78 19.29
C LEU A 60 -15.07 -42.59 19.00
N GLN A 61 -14.73 -42.75 17.73
CA GLN A 61 -13.48 -43.34 17.28
C GLN A 61 -12.67 -42.29 16.52
N PHE A 62 -11.36 -42.26 16.77
CA PHE A 62 -10.41 -41.38 16.10
C PHE A 62 -9.27 -42.21 15.50
N ASP A 63 -8.82 -41.84 14.30
CA ASP A 63 -7.67 -42.49 13.65
C ASP A 63 -6.32 -42.01 14.23
N ILE A 64 -6.31 -40.86 14.90
CA ILE A 64 -5.11 -40.19 15.43
C ILE A 64 -5.32 -39.81 16.89
N GLU A 65 -4.34 -40.11 17.75
CA GLU A 65 -4.39 -39.86 19.20
C GLU A 65 -4.64 -38.38 19.55
N ASN A 66 -4.00 -37.47 18.81
CA ASN A 66 -4.11 -36.04 19.02
C ASN A 66 -5.54 -35.53 18.80
N ASN A 67 -6.29 -36.12 17.87
CA ASN A 67 -7.70 -35.74 17.64
C ASN A 67 -8.57 -36.15 18.83
N CYS A 68 -8.21 -37.23 19.53
CA CYS A 68 -8.93 -37.67 20.71
C CYS A 68 -8.58 -36.85 21.98
N LYS A 69 -7.32 -36.40 22.12
CA LYS A 69 -6.80 -35.71 23.34
C LYS A 69 -6.74 -34.19 23.26
N GLY A 70 -6.81 -33.62 22.05
CA GLY A 70 -6.73 -32.17 21.80
C GLY A 70 -8.11 -31.49 21.70
N PRO A 71 -8.16 -30.18 21.42
CA PRO A 71 -9.38 -29.49 21.01
C PRO A 71 -9.81 -29.81 19.56
N SER A 72 -9.18 -30.82 18.93
CA SER A 72 -9.18 -31.07 17.49
C SER A 72 -10.11 -32.21 17.08
N TYR A 73 -11.21 -31.82 16.47
CA TYR A 73 -12.11 -32.64 15.65
C TYR A 73 -11.47 -32.91 14.27
N PRO A 74 -11.94 -33.88 13.45
CA PRO A 74 -13.14 -34.70 13.64
C PRO A 74 -12.87 -36.11 14.21
N ALA A 75 -13.91 -36.69 14.81
CA ALA A 75 -13.99 -38.15 14.96
C ALA A 75 -14.17 -38.80 13.58
N SER A 76 -13.63 -40.01 13.38
CA SER A 76 -13.89 -40.77 12.15
C SER A 76 -15.26 -41.44 12.21
N LEU A 77 -15.54 -42.21 13.26
CA LEU A 77 -16.82 -42.90 13.44
C LEU A 77 -17.42 -42.58 14.80
N VAL A 78 -18.71 -42.27 14.85
CA VAL A 78 -19.49 -42.20 16.10
C VAL A 78 -20.57 -43.27 16.10
N THR A 79 -20.61 -44.11 17.12
CA THR A 79 -21.70 -45.08 17.34
C THR A 79 -22.49 -44.65 18.55
N VAL A 80 -23.81 -44.48 18.40
CA VAL A 80 -24.69 -44.04 19.48
C VAL A 80 -25.70 -45.12 19.82
N GLU A 81 -25.86 -45.38 21.11
CA GLU A 81 -26.79 -46.36 21.68
C GLU A 81 -27.66 -45.71 22.77
N LEU A 82 -28.84 -46.29 23.02
CA LEU A 82 -29.71 -45.87 24.13
C LEU A 82 -29.03 -46.22 25.46
N ASP A 83 -28.96 -45.26 26.38
CA ASP A 83 -28.43 -45.48 27.74
C ASP A 83 -29.52 -46.19 28.59
N GLY A 84 -29.70 -47.48 28.34
CA GLY A 84 -30.84 -48.25 28.87
C GLY A 84 -30.83 -48.40 30.39
N ASP A 85 -31.88 -47.92 31.06
CA ASP A 85 -32.36 -48.25 32.42
C ASP A 85 -31.30 -48.64 33.49
N HIS A 86 -30.10 -48.03 33.47
CA HIS A 86 -29.07 -48.21 34.49
C HIS A 86 -28.97 -46.97 35.39
N PRO A 87 -28.87 -47.14 36.72
CA PRO A 87 -28.81 -46.03 37.68
C PRO A 87 -27.46 -45.29 37.73
N ALA A 88 -26.53 -45.61 36.83
CA ALA A 88 -25.27 -44.87 36.67
C ALA A 88 -25.39 -44.06 35.38
N ALA A 89 -25.53 -42.73 35.52
CA ALA A 89 -25.50 -41.82 34.39
C ALA A 89 -24.29 -42.12 33.51
N CYS A 90 -24.46 -42.12 32.18
CA CYS A 90 -23.35 -42.16 31.23
C CYS A 90 -22.19 -41.27 31.72
N LEU A 91 -21.00 -41.87 31.86
CA LEU A 91 -19.79 -41.17 32.27
C LEU A 91 -18.93 -40.95 31.03
N ALA A 92 -18.67 -39.69 30.71
CA ALA A 92 -17.76 -39.35 29.62
C ALA A 92 -16.34 -39.85 29.94
N ASP A 93 -15.68 -40.42 28.94
CA ASP A 93 -14.32 -40.93 29.02
C ASP A 93 -13.50 -40.42 27.84
N ASN A 94 -12.45 -39.65 28.13
CA ASN A 94 -11.51 -39.09 27.17
C ASN A 94 -10.09 -39.59 27.40
N THR A 95 -9.93 -40.79 27.99
CA THR A 95 -8.61 -41.39 28.21
C THR A 95 -7.89 -41.74 26.90
N CYS A 96 -8.64 -41.97 25.81
CA CYS A 96 -8.13 -42.15 24.45
C CYS A 96 -7.04 -43.24 24.38
N THR A 97 -7.30 -44.37 25.03
CA THR A 97 -6.35 -45.50 25.04
C THR A 97 -6.45 -46.23 23.71
N GLN A 98 -5.32 -46.45 23.02
CA GLN A 98 -5.32 -47.11 21.71
C GLN A 98 -5.90 -48.54 21.79
N VAL A 99 -6.87 -48.83 20.93
CA VAL A 99 -7.50 -50.16 20.75
C VAL A 99 -7.63 -50.41 19.26
N ASN A 100 -7.05 -51.50 18.74
CA ASN A 100 -7.09 -51.86 17.31
C ASN A 100 -6.63 -50.71 16.38
N ASP A 101 -5.53 -50.04 16.74
CA ASP A 101 -4.99 -48.85 16.06
C ASP A 101 -5.91 -47.62 16.03
N LEU A 102 -7.03 -47.64 16.75
CA LEU A 102 -7.96 -46.52 16.92
C LEU A 102 -7.88 -45.97 18.34
N PHE A 103 -8.34 -44.74 18.53
CA PHE A 103 -8.40 -44.09 19.84
C PHE A 103 -9.86 -43.83 20.20
N PRO A 104 -10.53 -44.71 20.95
CA PRO A 104 -11.93 -44.51 21.35
C PRO A 104 -12.09 -43.51 22.51
N ALA A 105 -13.21 -42.79 22.50
CA ALA A 105 -13.71 -41.96 23.59
C ALA A 105 -15.22 -42.17 23.79
N THR A 106 -15.75 -41.81 24.96
CA THR A 106 -17.17 -41.87 25.27
C THR A 106 -17.71 -40.48 25.60
N ALA A 107 -18.84 -40.12 24.99
CA ALA A 107 -19.61 -38.93 25.31
C ALA A 107 -21.09 -39.27 25.56
N CYS A 108 -21.80 -38.34 26.20
CA CYS A 108 -23.14 -38.57 26.71
C CYS A 108 -24.11 -37.50 26.21
N PRO A 109 -24.47 -37.50 24.91
CA PRO A 109 -25.43 -36.55 24.37
C PRO A 109 -26.86 -36.89 24.80
N THR A 110 -27.78 -35.97 24.52
CA THR A 110 -29.22 -36.21 24.68
C THR A 110 -29.95 -36.01 23.37
N THR A 111 -31.09 -36.67 23.20
CA THR A 111 -31.96 -36.45 22.05
C THR A 111 -33.42 -36.28 22.45
N ASP A 112 -34.10 -35.34 21.82
CA ASP A 112 -35.57 -35.26 21.81
C ASP A 112 -36.15 -35.77 20.48
N TRP A 113 -35.30 -36.40 19.65
CA TRP A 113 -35.62 -36.96 18.33
C TRP A 113 -36.05 -35.94 17.28
N THR A 114 -35.75 -34.66 17.54
CA THR A 114 -35.91 -33.60 16.55
C THR A 114 -34.55 -33.19 15.98
N SER A 115 -34.57 -32.52 14.84
CA SER A 115 -33.36 -31.89 14.27
C SER A 115 -32.76 -30.83 15.20
N THR A 116 -33.50 -30.32 16.19
CA THR A 116 -33.03 -29.37 17.19
C THR A 116 -32.48 -30.02 18.46
N SER A 117 -32.46 -31.35 18.52
CA SER A 117 -31.90 -32.08 19.65
C SER A 117 -30.43 -31.75 19.90
N ASN A 118 -29.96 -31.95 21.13
CA ASN A 118 -28.55 -31.79 21.46
C ASN A 118 -27.64 -32.68 20.59
N LEU A 119 -28.07 -33.91 20.26
CA LEU A 119 -27.34 -34.80 19.34
C LEU A 119 -27.09 -34.11 17.99
N TYR A 120 -28.14 -33.69 17.29
CA TYR A 120 -28.03 -33.20 15.91
C TYR A 120 -27.58 -31.75 15.79
N ALA A 121 -28.06 -30.85 16.64
CA ALA A 121 -27.83 -29.42 16.51
C ALA A 121 -26.58 -28.91 17.25
N THR A 122 -25.95 -29.73 18.10
CA THR A 122 -24.82 -29.28 18.92
C THR A 122 -23.71 -30.31 18.99
N PHE A 123 -24.02 -31.55 19.34
CA PHE A 123 -23.00 -32.56 19.58
C PHE A 123 -22.32 -33.01 18.29
N LEU A 124 -23.06 -33.39 17.23
CA LEU A 124 -22.44 -33.81 15.97
C LEU A 124 -21.68 -32.66 15.28
N PRO A 125 -22.22 -31.43 15.15
CA PRO A 125 -21.45 -30.29 14.64
C PRO A 125 -20.21 -29.98 15.48
N LEU A 126 -20.26 -30.18 16.79
CA LEU A 126 -19.08 -30.04 17.62
C LEU A 126 -18.06 -31.15 17.34
N VAL A 127 -18.49 -32.41 17.21
CA VAL A 127 -17.61 -33.59 17.06
C VAL A 127 -16.98 -33.69 15.67
N PHE A 128 -17.66 -33.21 14.64
CA PHE A 128 -17.18 -33.19 13.27
C PHE A 128 -16.67 -31.80 12.83
N ASP A 129 -16.92 -30.77 13.63
CA ASP A 129 -16.60 -29.36 13.31
C ASP A 129 -17.21 -28.97 11.96
N ASP A 130 -16.47 -28.29 11.09
CA ASP A 130 -16.92 -27.92 9.74
C ASP A 130 -16.82 -29.09 8.73
N MET A 131 -16.46 -30.31 9.18
CA MET A 131 -16.28 -31.46 8.28
C MET A 131 -17.61 -32.15 7.95
N PRO A 132 -17.80 -32.57 6.70
CA PRO A 132 -19.02 -33.27 6.28
C PRO A 132 -19.18 -34.60 7.00
N TYR A 133 -20.41 -34.91 7.43
CA TYR A 133 -20.73 -36.18 8.08
C TYR A 133 -22.10 -36.72 7.67
N VAL A 134 -22.29 -38.02 7.83
CA VAL A 134 -23.57 -38.69 7.61
C VAL A 134 -23.93 -39.55 8.82
N ALA A 135 -25.05 -39.24 9.46
CA ALA A 135 -25.67 -40.05 10.50
C ALA A 135 -26.75 -40.95 9.90
N VAL A 136 -26.61 -42.25 10.12
CA VAL A 136 -27.54 -43.30 9.73
C VAL A 136 -28.22 -43.83 10.98
N GLU A 137 -29.50 -43.53 11.14
CA GLU A 137 -30.35 -44.13 12.18
C GLU A 137 -31.02 -45.38 11.61
N THR A 138 -30.82 -46.53 12.25
CA THR A 138 -31.50 -47.78 11.89
C THR A 138 -32.48 -48.18 12.96
N TYR A 139 -33.62 -48.73 12.53
CA TYR A 139 -34.70 -49.16 13.41
C TYR A 139 -34.98 -50.66 13.23
N GLU A 140 -35.55 -51.28 14.25
CA GLU A 140 -36.02 -52.66 14.18
C GLU A 140 -37.09 -52.81 13.09
N ALA A 141 -37.10 -53.97 12.42
CA ALA A 141 -37.95 -54.22 11.26
C ALA A 141 -39.42 -53.94 11.56
N SER A 142 -40.12 -53.25 10.64
CA SER A 142 -41.52 -52.79 10.75
C SER A 142 -41.77 -51.71 11.81
N GLY A 143 -40.72 -51.12 12.34
CA GLY A 143 -40.81 -50.06 13.35
C GLY A 143 -41.25 -48.72 12.79
N ASN A 144 -41.19 -48.50 11.47
CA ASN A 144 -41.56 -47.23 10.82
C ASN A 144 -40.94 -46.02 11.53
N CYS A 145 -39.67 -46.19 11.94
CA CYS A 145 -38.89 -45.28 12.77
C CYS A 145 -39.53 -44.80 14.07
N ALA A 146 -40.31 -45.64 14.72
CA ALA A 146 -40.71 -45.38 16.10
C ALA A 146 -39.47 -45.32 17.01
N HIS A 147 -39.31 -44.25 17.78
CA HIS A 147 -38.09 -44.01 18.59
C HIS A 147 -37.76 -45.15 19.57
N ASN A 148 -38.79 -45.84 20.09
CA ASN A 148 -38.63 -46.98 20.99
C ASN A 148 -38.18 -48.27 20.28
N MET A 149 -38.00 -48.22 18.97
CA MET A 149 -37.50 -49.29 18.11
C MET A 149 -36.16 -48.92 17.46
N LEU A 150 -35.48 -47.86 17.91
CA LEU A 150 -34.14 -47.55 17.45
C LEU A 150 -33.20 -48.72 17.76
N SER A 151 -32.51 -49.24 16.74
CA SER A 151 -31.54 -50.32 16.89
C SER A 151 -30.11 -49.78 17.01
N ALA A 152 -29.74 -48.78 16.20
CA ALA A 152 -28.43 -48.15 16.24
C ALA A 152 -28.45 -46.77 15.55
N ILE A 153 -27.51 -45.90 15.94
CA ILE A 153 -27.14 -44.74 15.14
C ILE A 153 -25.63 -44.82 14.88
N LYS A 154 -25.25 -44.73 13.60
CA LYS A 154 -23.84 -44.64 13.20
C LYS A 154 -23.62 -43.35 12.43
N VAL A 155 -22.62 -42.57 12.82
CA VAL A 155 -22.25 -41.33 12.16
C VAL A 155 -20.86 -41.47 11.57
N TYR A 156 -20.77 -41.34 10.26
CA TYR A 156 -19.56 -41.50 9.48
C TYR A 156 -19.02 -40.12 9.09
N LEU A 157 -17.74 -39.87 9.32
CA LEU A 157 -17.02 -38.76 8.66
C LEU A 157 -17.07 -39.01 7.16
N ALA A 158 -17.64 -38.05 6.42
CA ALA A 158 -17.89 -38.14 4.99
C ALA A 158 -16.90 -37.24 4.23
N ASP A 159 -15.62 -37.33 4.54
CA ASP A 159 -14.56 -36.52 3.93
C ASP A 159 -13.98 -37.16 2.64
N GLY A 160 -14.53 -38.30 2.22
CA GLY A 160 -14.07 -39.01 1.04
C GLY A 160 -12.71 -39.69 1.24
N LYS A 161 -12.29 -39.96 2.48
CA LYS A 161 -11.10 -40.74 2.79
C LYS A 161 -11.46 -42.10 3.37
N CYS A 162 -10.46 -42.98 3.42
CA CYS A 162 -10.59 -44.27 4.09
C CYS A 162 -10.34 -44.12 5.60
N HIS A 163 -11.27 -44.62 6.40
CA HIS A 163 -11.19 -44.62 7.86
C HIS A 163 -11.29 -46.03 8.42
N LYS A 164 -10.53 -46.35 9.46
CA LYS A 164 -10.62 -47.66 10.11
C LYS A 164 -11.86 -47.72 11.01
N THR A 165 -12.52 -48.87 11.05
CA THR A 165 -13.56 -49.19 12.05
C THR A 165 -13.11 -50.29 13.02
N GLY A 166 -11.92 -50.85 12.78
CA GLY A 166 -11.31 -51.91 13.55
C GLY A 166 -9.97 -52.33 12.94
N ALA A 167 -9.38 -53.41 13.46
CA ALA A 167 -8.05 -53.86 13.04
C ALA A 167 -7.98 -54.34 11.57
N ALA A 168 -9.11 -54.83 11.03
CA ALA A 168 -9.20 -55.38 9.68
C ALA A 168 -10.44 -54.86 8.91
N THR A 169 -11.06 -53.80 9.41
CA THR A 169 -12.28 -53.24 8.83
C THR A 169 -12.13 -51.74 8.63
N SER A 170 -12.68 -51.23 7.55
CA SER A 170 -12.64 -49.81 7.21
C SER A 170 -13.92 -49.37 6.53
N TYR A 171 -14.07 -48.07 6.37
CA TYR A 171 -15.14 -47.50 5.56
C TYR A 171 -14.64 -46.29 4.79
N TYR A 172 -15.43 -45.94 3.79
CA TYR A 172 -15.34 -44.70 3.04
C TYR A 172 -16.74 -44.10 2.95
N ALA A 173 -16.88 -42.79 3.13
CA ALA A 173 -18.17 -42.12 3.04
C ALA A 173 -18.06 -40.78 2.30
N VAL A 174 -19.08 -40.48 1.49
CA VAL A 174 -19.27 -39.17 0.87
C VAL A 174 -20.72 -38.71 0.96
N ARG A 175 -20.88 -37.39 0.98
CA ARG A 175 -22.16 -36.67 0.97
C ARG A 175 -22.10 -35.57 -0.08
N ALA A 176 -23.01 -35.60 -1.04
CA ALA A 176 -23.10 -34.59 -2.08
C ALA A 176 -23.97 -33.39 -1.66
N ALA A 177 -23.94 -32.32 -2.45
CA ALA A 177 -24.69 -31.09 -2.19
C ALA A 177 -26.22 -31.27 -2.26
N ASP A 178 -26.68 -32.22 -3.08
CA ASP A 178 -28.10 -32.63 -3.17
C ASP A 178 -28.54 -33.53 -2.01
N GLY A 179 -27.65 -33.80 -1.05
CA GLY A 179 -27.88 -34.66 0.11
C GLY A 179 -27.70 -36.15 -0.15
N SER A 180 -27.42 -36.57 -1.39
CA SER A 180 -27.12 -37.98 -1.68
C SER A 180 -25.87 -38.47 -0.94
N VAL A 181 -25.86 -39.76 -0.60
CA VAL A 181 -24.83 -40.39 0.24
C VAL A 181 -24.34 -41.68 -0.41
N ASP A 182 -23.03 -41.90 -0.36
CA ASP A 182 -22.41 -43.21 -0.61
C ASP A 182 -21.52 -43.58 0.58
N ILE A 183 -21.85 -44.68 1.26
CA ILE A 183 -21.02 -45.28 2.31
C ILE A 183 -20.62 -46.68 1.86
N LYS A 184 -19.32 -46.95 1.81
CA LYS A 184 -18.75 -48.28 1.52
C LYS A 184 -18.11 -48.84 2.76
N LEU A 185 -18.54 -50.04 3.13
CA LEU A 185 -18.03 -50.78 4.29
C LEU A 185 -17.15 -51.94 3.80
N PHE A 186 -15.93 -52.00 4.31
CA PHE A 186 -14.96 -53.04 4.02
C PHE A 186 -14.78 -53.91 5.27
N GLU A 187 -15.17 -55.17 5.18
CA GLU A 187 -15.13 -56.10 6.32
C GLU A 187 -13.78 -56.83 6.46
N ASP A 188 -12.90 -56.71 5.46
CA ASP A 188 -11.64 -57.45 5.37
C ASP A 188 -10.43 -56.60 4.96
N ALA A 189 -10.58 -55.27 4.92
CA ALA A 189 -9.52 -54.33 4.61
C ALA A 189 -9.49 -53.20 5.63
N SER A 190 -8.30 -52.78 6.04
CA SER A 190 -8.09 -51.59 6.88
C SER A 190 -7.69 -50.35 6.09
N THR A 191 -7.49 -50.49 4.78
CA THR A 191 -7.07 -49.44 3.83
C THR A 191 -8.09 -49.19 2.72
N CYS A 192 -9.32 -49.72 2.86
CA CYS A 192 -10.37 -49.65 1.82
C CYS A 192 -9.94 -50.26 0.47
N GLU A 193 -8.89 -51.06 0.47
CA GLU A 193 -8.40 -51.86 -0.65
C GLU A 193 -8.70 -53.33 -0.32
N SER A 194 -9.82 -53.83 -0.84
CA SER A 194 -10.26 -55.21 -0.64
C SER A 194 -10.21 -55.98 -1.95
N VAL A 195 -9.99 -57.30 -1.85
CA VAL A 195 -10.16 -58.23 -2.98
C VAL A 195 -11.64 -58.54 -3.21
N ASN A 196 -12.47 -58.29 -2.19
CA ASN A 196 -13.92 -58.48 -2.21
C ASN A 196 -14.64 -57.15 -2.44
N GLU A 197 -15.82 -57.21 -3.05
CA GLU A 197 -16.67 -56.03 -3.23
C GLU A 197 -17.16 -55.52 -1.86
N PRO A 198 -17.05 -54.21 -1.58
CA PRO A 198 -17.53 -53.63 -0.33
C PRO A 198 -19.06 -53.64 -0.25
N THR A 199 -19.57 -53.76 0.96
CA THR A 199 -21.00 -53.53 1.22
C THR A 199 -21.28 -52.05 1.03
N SER A 200 -22.09 -51.71 0.04
CA SER A 200 -22.42 -50.32 -0.29
C SER A 200 -23.79 -49.93 0.25
N PHE A 201 -23.85 -48.81 0.94
CA PHE A 201 -25.07 -48.14 1.39
C PHE A 201 -25.20 -46.82 0.65
N GLN A 202 -26.23 -46.71 -0.19
CA GLN A 202 -26.41 -45.61 -1.12
C GLN A 202 -27.75 -44.95 -0.84
N VAL A 203 -27.75 -43.62 -0.78
CA VAL A 203 -28.95 -42.78 -0.61
C VAL A 203 -29.01 -41.86 -1.80
N SER A 204 -30.08 -41.96 -2.59
CA SER A 204 -30.31 -41.01 -3.68
C SER A 204 -30.75 -39.64 -3.14
N ALA A 205 -30.62 -38.58 -3.95
CA ALA A 205 -31.09 -37.24 -3.59
C ALA A 205 -32.57 -37.22 -3.19
N ALA A 206 -33.41 -37.95 -3.93
CA ALA A 206 -34.85 -38.05 -3.63
C ALA A 206 -35.12 -38.74 -2.28
N GLN A 207 -34.32 -39.75 -1.92
CA GLN A 207 -34.41 -40.41 -0.61
C GLN A 207 -33.89 -39.52 0.51
N ALA A 208 -32.83 -38.74 0.27
CA ALA A 208 -32.30 -37.78 1.23
C ALA A 208 -33.27 -36.61 1.49
N GLU A 209 -33.93 -36.10 0.44
CA GLU A 209 -34.94 -35.05 0.55
C GLU A 209 -36.23 -35.56 1.23
N GLY A 210 -36.69 -36.75 0.82
CA GLY A 210 -37.90 -37.35 1.39
C GLY A 210 -37.73 -37.86 2.81
N ASN A 211 -36.51 -38.33 3.15
CA ASN A 211 -36.06 -38.85 4.45
C ASN A 211 -37.15 -39.58 5.24
N SER A 212 -37.76 -40.59 4.61
CA SER A 212 -38.90 -41.32 5.17
C SER A 212 -38.57 -42.78 5.43
N CYS A 213 -39.28 -43.38 6.39
CA CYS A 213 -39.03 -44.74 6.88
C CYS A 213 -39.70 -45.85 6.04
N SER A 214 -40.12 -45.50 4.83
CA SER A 214 -40.77 -46.40 3.90
C SER A 214 -39.81 -46.75 2.77
N ASP A 215 -39.80 -48.02 2.38
CA ASP A 215 -39.01 -48.47 1.23
C ASP A 215 -39.55 -47.83 -0.07
N GLY A 216 -38.74 -47.06 -0.79
CA GLY A 216 -39.14 -46.46 -2.07
C GLY A 216 -38.31 -45.25 -2.51
N ASP A 217 -38.86 -44.49 -3.47
CA ASP A 217 -38.15 -43.39 -4.13
C ASP A 217 -37.84 -42.20 -3.19
N THR A 218 -38.57 -42.07 -2.08
CA THR A 218 -38.45 -40.95 -1.12
C THR A 218 -38.06 -41.41 0.28
N GLY A 219 -37.61 -42.66 0.43
CA GLY A 219 -37.34 -43.24 1.75
C GLY A 219 -36.54 -44.53 1.71
N ILE A 220 -36.10 -44.94 2.89
CA ILE A 220 -35.37 -46.19 3.11
C ILE A 220 -36.12 -46.92 4.22
N ALA A 221 -36.37 -48.21 4.03
CA ALA A 221 -37.06 -49.04 5.02
C ALA A 221 -36.39 -48.93 6.39
N ASP A 222 -37.16 -48.55 7.41
CA ASP A 222 -36.71 -48.53 8.81
C ASP A 222 -35.38 -47.76 9.03
N THR A 223 -35.10 -46.74 8.21
CA THR A 223 -33.84 -45.98 8.25
C THR A 223 -34.11 -44.48 8.06
N LEU A 224 -33.45 -43.64 8.86
CA LEU A 224 -33.39 -42.19 8.65
C LEU A 224 -31.95 -41.75 8.45
N ILE A 225 -31.78 -40.72 7.62
CA ILE A 225 -30.48 -40.16 7.28
C ILE A 225 -30.45 -38.70 7.71
N HIS A 226 -29.41 -38.34 8.45
CA HIS A 226 -29.05 -36.96 8.73
C HIS A 226 -27.62 -36.72 8.29
N GLY A 227 -27.25 -35.47 8.09
CA GLY A 227 -25.89 -35.12 7.73
C GLY A 227 -25.78 -33.64 7.44
N ASP A 228 -24.57 -33.15 7.55
CA ASP A 228 -24.23 -31.77 7.23
C ASP A 228 -22.94 -31.74 6.41
N GLY A 229 -22.72 -30.62 5.71
CA GLY A 229 -21.57 -30.42 4.84
C GLY A 229 -21.63 -31.17 3.51
N VAL A 230 -20.65 -30.89 2.64
CA VAL A 230 -20.47 -31.54 1.34
C VAL A 230 -19.05 -32.05 1.26
N THR A 231 -18.88 -33.29 0.78
CA THR A 231 -17.54 -33.87 0.59
C THR A 231 -16.79 -33.13 -0.50
N ALA A 232 -15.70 -32.47 -0.12
CA ALA A 232 -14.76 -31.89 -1.07
C ALA A 232 -14.03 -33.00 -1.84
N ARG A 233 -13.76 -32.77 -3.12
CA ARG A 233 -12.99 -33.73 -3.93
C ARG A 233 -11.51 -33.45 -3.76
N PRO A 234 -10.66 -34.44 -3.47
CA PRO A 234 -9.23 -34.24 -3.34
C PRO A 234 -8.61 -33.87 -4.69
N LEU A 235 -7.69 -32.91 -4.67
CA LEU A 235 -7.02 -32.37 -5.85
C LEU A 235 -5.51 -32.50 -5.69
N THR A 236 -4.85 -32.93 -6.76
CA THR A 236 -3.43 -32.66 -6.98
C THR A 236 -3.38 -31.40 -7.82
N VAL A 237 -2.71 -30.37 -7.31
CA VAL A 237 -2.53 -29.09 -7.99
C VAL A 237 -1.10 -29.04 -8.50
N TYR A 238 -0.96 -28.75 -9.79
CA TYR A 238 0.31 -28.50 -10.45
C TYR A 238 0.43 -27.00 -10.68
N ALA A 239 1.51 -26.40 -10.17
CA ALA A 239 1.85 -25.01 -10.42
C ALA A 239 2.96 -24.94 -11.45
N SER A 240 2.84 -24.01 -12.40
CA SER A 240 3.78 -23.75 -13.48
C SER A 240 4.41 -22.37 -13.35
N PHE A 241 5.68 -22.24 -13.72
CA PHE A 241 6.48 -21.02 -13.58
C PHE A 241 7.38 -20.83 -14.80
N ASP A 242 7.49 -19.61 -15.31
CA ASP A 242 8.39 -19.31 -16.43
C ASP A 242 9.87 -19.25 -16.00
N THR A 243 10.13 -18.99 -14.71
CA THR A 243 11.50 -18.88 -14.18
C THR A 243 11.72 -19.84 -13.02
N LYS A 244 12.95 -20.38 -12.94
CA LYS A 244 13.35 -21.27 -11.84
C LYS A 244 13.83 -20.45 -10.66
N THR A 245 12.89 -20.08 -9.80
CA THR A 245 13.19 -19.32 -8.57
C THR A 245 12.87 -20.16 -7.34
N GLY A 246 13.87 -20.38 -6.48
CA GLY A 246 13.72 -21.14 -5.24
C GLY A 246 13.20 -22.56 -5.46
N ALA A 247 12.22 -22.96 -4.65
CA ALA A 247 11.58 -24.28 -4.70
C ALA A 247 10.24 -24.30 -5.46
N CYS A 248 9.87 -23.23 -6.19
CA CYS A 248 8.59 -23.14 -6.92
C CYS A 248 7.38 -23.29 -5.98
N VAL A 249 7.49 -22.68 -4.80
CA VAL A 249 6.45 -22.62 -3.77
C VAL A 249 6.25 -21.16 -3.38
N ALA A 250 5.11 -20.85 -2.75
CA ALA A 250 4.87 -19.54 -2.17
C ALA A 250 6.10 -19.05 -1.37
N PRO A 251 6.54 -17.79 -1.53
CA PRO A 251 5.81 -16.66 -2.13
C PRO A 251 6.02 -16.46 -3.64
N VAL A 252 6.63 -17.41 -4.35
CA VAL A 252 6.78 -17.28 -5.82
C VAL A 252 5.42 -17.45 -6.48
N ILE A 253 5.04 -16.49 -7.33
CA ILE A 253 3.74 -16.47 -8.01
C ILE A 253 3.80 -17.40 -9.24
N PRO A 254 2.92 -18.40 -9.33
CA PRO A 254 2.83 -19.26 -10.49
C PRO A 254 2.15 -18.53 -11.65
N THR A 255 2.56 -18.85 -12.88
CA THR A 255 1.94 -18.34 -14.09
C THR A 255 0.65 -19.09 -14.40
N GLN A 256 0.62 -20.40 -14.14
CA GLN A 256 -0.57 -21.23 -14.30
C GLN A 256 -0.65 -22.25 -13.17
N LEU A 257 -1.85 -22.50 -12.66
CA LEU A 257 -2.12 -23.70 -11.88
C LEU A 257 -3.17 -24.54 -12.59
N TYR A 258 -3.02 -25.85 -12.55
CA TYR A 258 -4.04 -26.77 -13.03
C TYR A 258 -4.13 -27.94 -12.07
N SER A 259 -5.33 -28.49 -11.92
CA SER A 259 -5.58 -29.59 -11.01
C SER A 259 -6.04 -30.84 -11.73
N SER A 260 -5.66 -31.98 -11.17
CA SER A 260 -6.26 -33.27 -11.49
C SER A 260 -6.97 -33.83 -10.26
N LEU A 261 -8.14 -34.41 -10.48
CA LEU A 261 -8.84 -35.14 -9.45
C LEU A 261 -8.03 -36.37 -9.05
N VAL A 262 -7.79 -36.50 -7.76
CA VAL A 262 -7.11 -37.66 -7.18
C VAL A 262 -8.16 -38.73 -6.97
N GLY A 263 -7.85 -39.97 -7.38
CA GLY A 263 -8.65 -41.12 -6.97
C GLY A 263 -8.68 -41.14 -5.44
N VAL A 264 -9.83 -41.48 -4.85
CA VAL A 264 -10.06 -41.54 -3.40
C VAL A 264 -8.98 -42.31 -2.60
N LEU A 265 -8.21 -43.17 -3.27
CA LEU A 265 -7.16 -44.01 -2.70
C LEU A 265 -5.73 -43.55 -3.02
N ASP A 266 -5.54 -42.54 -3.87
CA ASP A 266 -4.22 -42.04 -4.23
C ASP A 266 -3.77 -40.95 -3.24
N THR A 267 -2.58 -41.12 -2.65
CA THR A 267 -1.97 -40.07 -1.82
C THR A 267 -1.32 -39.05 -2.72
N CYS A 268 -1.86 -37.82 -2.75
CA CYS A 268 -1.14 -36.69 -3.30
C CYS A 268 0.16 -36.45 -2.49
N GLU A 269 1.29 -36.40 -3.18
CA GLU A 269 2.59 -36.05 -2.59
C GLU A 269 3.03 -34.67 -3.10
N ALA A 270 3.18 -33.72 -2.18
CA ALA A 270 3.69 -32.40 -2.52
C ALA A 270 5.20 -32.46 -2.82
N THR A 271 5.66 -31.63 -3.76
CA THR A 271 7.10 -31.54 -4.09
C THR A 271 7.80 -30.50 -3.23
N ASP A 272 9.00 -30.84 -2.75
CA ASP A 272 9.86 -29.91 -2.00
C ASP A 272 10.77 -29.04 -2.90
N ALA A 273 10.74 -29.23 -4.23
CA ALA A 273 11.59 -28.51 -5.18
C ALA A 273 10.97 -28.41 -6.58
N CYS A 274 11.37 -27.37 -7.34
CA CYS A 274 11.02 -27.20 -8.75
C CYS A 274 11.50 -28.39 -9.60
N ALA A 275 10.60 -28.95 -10.40
CA ALA A 275 10.93 -29.86 -11.49
C ALA A 275 11.15 -29.11 -12.82
N GLY A 276 11.85 -29.77 -13.76
CA GLY A 276 12.11 -29.24 -15.10
C GLY A 276 13.54 -28.73 -15.32
N ASP A 277 14.06 -28.99 -16.51
CA ASP A 277 15.35 -28.49 -17.02
C ASP A 277 15.20 -27.18 -17.82
N ALA A 278 13.98 -26.89 -18.28
CA ALA A 278 13.60 -25.67 -18.98
C ALA A 278 12.17 -25.27 -18.55
N ALA A 279 11.79 -24.03 -18.83
CA ALA A 279 10.45 -23.54 -18.56
C ALA A 279 9.40 -24.26 -19.45
N PRO A 280 8.14 -24.44 -18.98
CA PRO A 280 7.68 -24.09 -17.64
C PRO A 280 8.24 -25.05 -16.57
N PHE A 281 8.78 -24.49 -15.49
CA PHE A 281 9.14 -25.24 -14.28
C PHE A 281 7.87 -25.57 -13.51
N THR A 282 7.85 -26.71 -12.81
CA THR A 282 6.63 -27.16 -12.14
C THR A 282 6.86 -27.56 -10.68
N SER A 283 5.80 -27.46 -9.89
CA SER A 283 5.71 -28.03 -8.54
C SER A 283 4.32 -28.64 -8.34
N THR A 284 4.21 -29.51 -7.33
CA THR A 284 2.98 -30.18 -6.96
C THR A 284 2.59 -29.83 -5.53
N SER A 285 1.32 -29.47 -5.32
CA SER A 285 0.70 -29.29 -4.02
C SER A 285 -0.61 -30.09 -3.92
N CYS A 286 -1.07 -30.31 -2.70
CA CYS A 286 -2.26 -31.10 -2.42
C CYS A 286 -3.34 -30.20 -1.86
N SER A 287 -4.53 -30.24 -2.45
CA SER A 287 -5.65 -29.35 -2.15
C SER A 287 -6.97 -30.14 -2.19
N SER A 288 -8.09 -29.43 -2.07
CA SER A 288 -9.43 -29.96 -2.31
C SER A 288 -10.29 -28.94 -3.02
N SER A 289 -11.35 -29.38 -3.69
CA SER A 289 -12.27 -28.49 -4.41
C SER A 289 -12.94 -27.43 -3.52
N SER A 290 -13.02 -27.63 -2.20
CA SER A 290 -13.58 -26.66 -1.27
C SER A 290 -12.56 -25.64 -0.75
N LEU A 291 -11.27 -25.99 -0.75
CA LEU A 291 -10.19 -25.13 -0.24
C LEU A 291 -9.48 -24.36 -1.36
N TYR A 292 -9.53 -24.88 -2.59
CA TYR A 292 -8.80 -24.34 -3.74
C TYR A 292 -8.93 -22.82 -3.88
N ALA A 293 -10.14 -22.27 -3.84
CA ALA A 293 -10.35 -20.83 -4.03
C ALA A 293 -9.64 -19.98 -2.97
N ALA A 294 -9.62 -20.41 -1.70
CA ALA A 294 -8.98 -19.69 -0.61
C ALA A 294 -7.45 -19.81 -0.68
N GLU A 295 -6.94 -21.01 -0.98
CA GLU A 295 -5.50 -21.26 -1.11
C GLU A 295 -4.89 -20.49 -2.29
N ILE A 296 -5.59 -20.41 -3.42
CA ILE A 296 -5.14 -19.64 -4.58
C ILE A 296 -5.17 -18.13 -4.29
N ALA A 297 -6.18 -17.64 -3.58
CA ALA A 297 -6.23 -16.23 -3.18
C ALA A 297 -5.04 -15.85 -2.29
N GLU A 298 -4.65 -16.74 -1.37
CA GLU A 298 -3.45 -16.54 -0.54
C GLU A 298 -2.15 -16.62 -1.36
N TRP A 299 -2.07 -17.55 -2.31
CA TRP A 299 -0.86 -17.71 -3.13
C TRP A 299 -0.67 -16.56 -4.12
N MET A 300 -1.74 -16.10 -4.78
CA MET A 300 -1.69 -15.00 -5.75
C MET A 300 -1.63 -13.62 -5.08
N ASP A 301 -2.05 -13.51 -3.81
CA ASP A 301 -2.09 -12.26 -3.06
C ASP A 301 -2.84 -11.14 -3.82
N SER A 302 -2.14 -10.05 -4.15
CA SER A 302 -2.66 -8.89 -4.87
C SER A 302 -2.54 -9.00 -6.38
N THR A 303 -2.00 -10.11 -6.88
CA THR A 303 -1.73 -10.32 -8.30
C THR A 303 -3.01 -10.75 -9.03
N PRO A 304 -3.30 -10.17 -10.21
CA PRO A 304 -4.51 -10.51 -10.94
C PRO A 304 -4.50 -11.96 -11.43
N TYR A 305 -5.59 -12.69 -11.21
CA TYR A 305 -5.74 -14.06 -11.70
C TYR A 305 -7.21 -14.37 -12.05
N VAL A 306 -7.39 -15.41 -12.87
CA VAL A 306 -8.68 -16.03 -13.14
C VAL A 306 -8.60 -17.53 -12.91
N THR A 307 -9.62 -18.08 -12.27
CA THR A 307 -9.83 -19.52 -12.09
C THR A 307 -11.06 -19.97 -12.87
N ILE A 308 -10.92 -21.12 -13.52
CA ILE A 308 -11.92 -21.80 -14.32
C ILE A 308 -12.10 -23.20 -13.73
N GLU A 309 -13.28 -23.49 -13.21
CA GLU A 309 -13.70 -24.85 -12.85
C GLU A 309 -14.46 -25.45 -14.03
N THR A 310 -14.03 -26.63 -14.49
CA THR A 310 -14.66 -27.36 -15.59
C THR A 310 -15.44 -28.54 -15.05
N PHE A 311 -16.68 -28.71 -15.52
CA PHE A 311 -17.59 -29.78 -15.11
C PHE A 311 -18.10 -30.56 -16.34
N VAL A 312 -18.59 -31.78 -16.09
CA VAL A 312 -19.29 -32.57 -17.11
C VAL A 312 -20.50 -31.78 -17.63
N ALA A 313 -20.72 -31.80 -18.95
CA ALA A 313 -21.77 -31.01 -19.60
C ALA A 313 -23.20 -31.34 -19.11
N ASN A 314 -24.02 -30.29 -18.98
CA ASN A 314 -25.43 -30.38 -18.58
C ASN A 314 -25.63 -30.98 -17.19
N LYS A 315 -24.71 -30.70 -16.27
CA LYS A 315 -24.72 -31.08 -14.86
C LYS A 315 -24.79 -29.88 -13.92
N ASP A 316 -24.98 -28.67 -14.45
CA ASP A 316 -25.22 -27.45 -13.69
C ASP A 316 -24.13 -27.18 -12.63
N CYS A 317 -22.88 -27.47 -13.01
CA CYS A 317 -21.69 -27.31 -12.17
C CYS A 317 -21.82 -28.03 -10.80
N ASP A 318 -22.47 -29.19 -10.79
CA ASP A 318 -22.48 -30.11 -9.67
C ASP A 318 -21.03 -30.49 -9.28
N GLY A 319 -20.67 -30.28 -8.02
CA GLY A 319 -19.34 -30.60 -7.48
C GLY A 319 -18.93 -32.06 -7.70
N ALA A 320 -19.89 -33.00 -7.72
CA ALA A 320 -19.62 -34.41 -8.03
C ALA A 320 -19.18 -34.63 -9.49
N GLN A 321 -19.50 -33.68 -10.37
CA GLN A 321 -19.23 -33.69 -11.80
C GLN A 321 -18.06 -32.77 -12.18
N LEU A 322 -17.31 -32.25 -11.20
CA LEU A 322 -16.06 -31.53 -11.44
C LEU A 322 -15.12 -32.43 -12.26
N VAL A 323 -14.42 -31.84 -13.22
CA VAL A 323 -13.44 -32.51 -14.09
C VAL A 323 -12.04 -32.01 -13.76
N ASP A 324 -11.86 -30.69 -13.77
CA ASP A 324 -10.60 -30.03 -13.47
C ASP A 324 -10.87 -28.59 -12.98
N ILE A 325 -9.83 -27.99 -12.41
CA ILE A 325 -9.76 -26.57 -12.09
C ILE A 325 -8.45 -26.03 -12.65
N THR A 326 -8.51 -24.93 -13.40
CA THR A 326 -7.33 -24.25 -13.94
C THR A 326 -7.34 -22.78 -13.54
N THR A 327 -6.22 -22.26 -13.05
CA THR A 327 -6.00 -20.86 -12.73
C THR A 327 -4.92 -20.28 -13.64
N TYR A 328 -5.17 -19.11 -14.20
CA TYR A 328 -4.23 -18.36 -15.03
C TYR A 328 -3.86 -17.04 -14.35
N LEU A 329 -2.56 -16.73 -14.32
CA LEU A 329 -2.06 -15.40 -14.03
C LEU A 329 -2.58 -14.44 -15.11
N ALA A 330 -3.31 -13.42 -14.68
CA ALA A 330 -3.98 -12.46 -15.56
C ALA A 330 -3.22 -11.14 -15.62
N ASP A 331 -1.91 -11.21 -15.86
CA ASP A 331 -1.03 -10.04 -15.97
C ASP A 331 -0.91 -9.54 -17.41
N GLY A 332 -1.53 -10.19 -18.40
CA GLY A 332 -1.49 -9.82 -19.81
C GLY A 332 -0.22 -10.24 -20.57
N LYS A 333 0.80 -10.76 -19.88
CA LYS A 333 2.05 -11.24 -20.51
C LYS A 333 1.86 -12.60 -21.16
N CYS A 334 2.77 -12.93 -22.07
CA CYS A 334 2.89 -14.29 -22.60
C CYS A 334 3.54 -15.22 -21.57
N HIS A 335 2.87 -16.34 -21.29
CA HIS A 335 3.35 -17.38 -20.38
C HIS A 335 3.32 -18.76 -21.05
N LEU A 336 4.23 -19.65 -20.67
CA LEU A 336 4.23 -21.02 -21.18
C LEU A 336 3.13 -21.85 -20.50
N ALA A 337 2.33 -22.56 -21.30
CA ALA A 337 1.29 -23.49 -20.84
C ALA A 337 1.77 -24.96 -20.83
N GLY A 338 2.89 -25.25 -21.49
CA GLY A 338 3.41 -26.60 -21.71
C GLY A 338 4.52 -26.63 -22.75
N GLU A 339 4.85 -27.81 -23.26
CA GLU A 339 5.87 -27.97 -24.29
C GLU A 339 5.35 -27.41 -25.64
N GLY A 340 5.85 -26.21 -26.01
CA GLY A 340 5.53 -25.56 -27.28
C GLY A 340 4.15 -24.91 -27.32
N THR A 341 3.53 -24.62 -26.17
CA THR A 341 2.25 -23.90 -26.08
C THR A 341 2.34 -22.78 -25.05
N SER A 342 1.57 -21.72 -25.26
CA SER A 342 1.55 -20.54 -24.40
C SER A 342 0.15 -19.98 -24.22
N PHE A 343 0.01 -19.02 -23.31
CA PHE A 343 -1.24 -18.31 -23.07
C PHE A 343 -0.99 -16.85 -22.67
N LYS A 344 -2.01 -16.02 -22.87
CA LYS A 344 -2.16 -14.69 -22.26
C LYS A 344 -3.49 -14.63 -21.55
N ALA A 345 -3.54 -14.06 -20.35
CA ALA A 345 -4.81 -13.79 -19.67
C ALA A 345 -4.89 -12.34 -19.19
N THR A 346 -6.08 -11.74 -19.30
CA THR A 346 -6.37 -10.41 -18.78
C THR A 346 -7.67 -10.40 -18.01
N ARG A 347 -7.79 -9.52 -17.01
CA ARG A 347 -8.96 -9.34 -16.17
C ARG A 347 -9.20 -7.84 -15.96
N ALA A 348 -10.40 -7.38 -16.32
CA ALA A 348 -10.84 -6.01 -16.14
C ALA A 348 -11.39 -5.76 -14.72
N ALA A 349 -11.53 -4.49 -14.34
CA ALA A 349 -12.10 -4.08 -13.04
C ALA A 349 -13.49 -4.66 -12.74
N ASP A 350 -14.33 -4.87 -13.76
CA ASP A 350 -15.66 -5.47 -13.62
C ASP A 350 -15.63 -7.02 -13.55
N GLY A 351 -14.44 -7.61 -13.57
CA GLY A 351 -14.20 -9.04 -13.56
C GLY A 351 -14.25 -9.71 -14.92
N ALA A 352 -14.62 -9.01 -16.00
CA ALA A 352 -14.55 -9.57 -17.34
C ALA A 352 -13.12 -10.01 -17.63
N THR A 353 -12.97 -11.20 -18.21
CA THR A 353 -11.66 -11.84 -18.39
C THR A 353 -11.53 -12.32 -19.82
N LYS A 354 -10.34 -12.21 -20.39
CA LYS A 354 -9.98 -12.88 -21.65
C LYS A 354 -8.82 -13.83 -21.40
N VAL A 355 -8.98 -15.11 -21.73
CA VAL A 355 -7.87 -16.08 -21.77
C VAL A 355 -7.64 -16.47 -23.22
N THR A 356 -6.45 -16.22 -23.73
CA THR A 356 -6.04 -16.60 -25.09
C THR A 356 -4.99 -17.70 -24.98
N THR A 357 -5.21 -18.83 -25.65
CA THR A 357 -4.23 -19.93 -25.73
C THR A 357 -3.63 -20.00 -27.12
N TYR A 358 -2.37 -20.42 -27.22
CA TYR A 358 -1.60 -20.47 -28.46
C TYR A 358 -0.99 -21.84 -28.67
N THR A 359 -0.70 -22.14 -29.93
CA THR A 359 -0.07 -23.41 -30.36
C THR A 359 1.44 -23.32 -30.50
N ASP A 360 2.03 -22.19 -30.09
CA ASP A 360 3.47 -21.96 -29.99
C ASP A 360 3.84 -21.49 -28.57
N ASP A 361 5.13 -21.29 -28.31
CA ASP A 361 5.67 -20.83 -27.04
C ASP A 361 5.85 -19.30 -26.95
N THR A 362 5.48 -18.55 -28.00
CA THR A 362 5.70 -17.09 -28.11
C THR A 362 4.41 -16.27 -28.18
N CYS A 363 3.24 -16.90 -28.10
CA CYS A 363 1.95 -16.24 -28.18
C CYS A 363 1.67 -15.56 -29.53
N GLU A 364 2.15 -16.14 -30.65
CA GLU A 364 2.01 -15.54 -31.98
C GLU A 364 1.09 -16.35 -32.91
N VAL A 365 1.03 -17.67 -32.74
CA VAL A 365 0.42 -18.60 -33.69
C VAL A 365 -0.69 -19.43 -33.05
N GLY A 366 -1.83 -19.52 -33.77
CA GLY A 366 -2.92 -20.43 -33.42
C GLY A 366 -3.79 -19.97 -32.24
N ALA A 367 -3.88 -18.66 -32.04
CA ALA A 367 -4.67 -18.03 -30.97
C ALA A 367 -6.11 -18.57 -30.91
N THR A 368 -6.51 -19.02 -29.72
CA THR A 368 -7.87 -19.42 -29.39
C THR A 368 -8.33 -18.64 -28.16
N ASP A 369 -9.34 -17.79 -28.36
CA ASP A 369 -9.87 -16.88 -27.34
C ASP A 369 -10.98 -17.55 -26.51
N MET A 370 -10.93 -17.31 -25.20
CA MET A 370 -12.00 -17.55 -24.25
C MET A 370 -12.37 -16.24 -23.57
N ASP A 371 -13.45 -15.64 -24.03
CA ASP A 371 -14.00 -14.42 -23.44
C ASP A 371 -15.01 -14.76 -22.34
N ILE A 372 -14.75 -14.27 -21.13
CA ILE A 372 -15.59 -14.43 -19.95
C ILE A 372 -16.15 -13.05 -19.63
N THR A 373 -17.48 -12.90 -19.75
CA THR A 373 -18.11 -11.60 -19.51
C THR A 373 -18.21 -11.32 -18.01
N ALA A 374 -18.32 -10.05 -17.61
CA ALA A 374 -18.56 -9.66 -16.22
C ALA A 374 -19.82 -10.36 -15.63
N ALA A 375 -20.84 -10.62 -16.46
CA ALA A 375 -22.04 -11.35 -16.04
C ALA A 375 -21.80 -12.84 -15.75
N ASN A 376 -20.74 -13.44 -16.30
CA ASN A 376 -20.37 -14.83 -16.00
C ASN A 376 -19.58 -14.95 -14.69
N VAL A 377 -18.92 -13.86 -14.27
CA VAL A 377 -18.13 -13.80 -13.02
C VAL A 377 -19.00 -13.30 -11.86
N ALA A 378 -19.93 -12.39 -12.13
CA ALA A 378 -20.96 -11.99 -11.18
C ALA A 378 -21.75 -13.25 -10.76
N ASP A 379 -21.86 -13.45 -9.44
CA ASP A 379 -22.53 -14.59 -8.78
C ASP A 379 -21.83 -15.96 -8.86
N SER A 380 -20.63 -16.06 -9.45
CA SER A 380 -19.96 -17.36 -9.67
C SER A 380 -20.91 -18.39 -10.31
N ALA A 381 -21.78 -17.90 -11.22
CA ALA A 381 -22.86 -18.68 -11.80
C ALA A 381 -22.31 -19.81 -12.69
N CYS A 382 -23.04 -20.92 -12.74
CA CYS A 382 -22.72 -21.97 -13.68
C CYS A 382 -23.09 -21.54 -15.10
N VAL A 383 -22.15 -21.69 -16.04
CA VAL A 383 -22.35 -21.36 -17.44
C VAL A 383 -22.05 -22.58 -18.29
N THR A 384 -23.02 -23.03 -19.08
CA THR A 384 -22.79 -24.04 -20.11
C THR A 384 -22.13 -23.40 -21.32
N LEU A 385 -20.85 -23.73 -21.55
CA LEU A 385 -20.05 -23.25 -22.67
C LEU A 385 -19.57 -24.44 -23.49
N ALA A 386 -20.00 -24.47 -24.76
CA ALA A 386 -19.78 -25.60 -25.65
C ALA A 386 -20.30 -26.94 -25.06
N SER A 387 -19.41 -27.92 -24.87
CA SER A 387 -19.71 -29.27 -24.37
C SER A 387 -19.18 -29.49 -22.94
N SER A 388 -19.21 -28.46 -22.10
CA SER A 388 -18.84 -28.49 -20.67
C SER A 388 -19.63 -27.43 -19.91
N ASP A 389 -19.91 -27.67 -18.64
CA ASP A 389 -20.37 -26.62 -17.73
C ASP A 389 -19.16 -26.01 -17.03
N ARG A 390 -19.16 -24.70 -16.78
CA ARG A 390 -18.02 -23.99 -16.18
C ARG A 390 -18.44 -22.96 -15.15
N ARG A 391 -17.57 -22.76 -14.16
CA ARG A 391 -17.66 -21.66 -13.19
C ARG A 391 -16.37 -20.84 -13.24
N PHE A 392 -16.50 -19.53 -13.08
CA PHE A 392 -15.40 -18.57 -13.17
C PHE A 392 -15.34 -17.70 -11.92
N TYR A 393 -14.13 -17.46 -11.43
CA TYR A 393 -13.86 -16.49 -10.36
C TYR A 393 -12.41 -16.02 -10.46
N GLY A 394 -12.05 -14.99 -9.71
CA GLY A 394 -10.70 -14.42 -9.75
C GLY A 394 -10.61 -13.14 -8.96
N ASN A 395 -9.41 -12.61 -8.80
CA ASN A 395 -9.15 -11.36 -8.12
C ASN A 395 -8.19 -10.48 -8.93
N GLY A 396 -8.13 -9.19 -8.59
CA GLY A 396 -7.22 -8.22 -9.18
C GLY A 396 -7.62 -7.74 -10.57
N GLU A 397 -6.93 -6.71 -11.03
CA GLU A 397 -7.08 -6.10 -12.36
C GLU A 397 -5.72 -6.17 -13.08
N THR A 398 -5.74 -6.51 -14.36
CA THR A 398 -4.52 -6.50 -15.17
C THR A 398 -3.95 -5.09 -15.25
N PRO A 399 -2.69 -4.86 -14.86
CA PRO A 399 -2.09 -3.55 -14.98
C PRO A 399 -1.87 -3.16 -16.44
N LEU A 400 -1.81 -1.87 -16.71
CA LEU A 400 -1.31 -1.36 -17.98
C LEU A 400 0.20 -1.34 -17.95
N TYR A 401 0.83 -1.72 -19.06
CA TYR A 401 2.28 -1.69 -19.23
C TYR A 401 2.69 -0.40 -19.90
N LEU A 402 3.74 0.19 -19.36
CA LEU A 402 4.16 1.54 -19.67
C LEU A 402 5.58 1.49 -20.24
N GLN A 403 5.74 2.04 -21.43
CA GLN A 403 7.05 2.34 -22.01
C GLN A 403 7.30 3.83 -21.89
N SER A 404 8.34 4.19 -21.15
CA SER A 404 8.78 5.57 -20.97
C SER A 404 10.05 5.82 -21.77
N THR A 405 10.01 6.83 -22.64
CA THR A 405 11.23 7.42 -23.21
C THR A 405 11.76 8.43 -22.22
N ALA A 406 12.88 8.10 -21.59
CA ALA A 406 13.54 8.92 -20.59
C ALA A 406 14.60 9.80 -21.24
N THR A 407 14.58 11.11 -20.95
CA THR A 407 15.52 12.10 -21.46
C THR A 407 16.46 12.55 -20.36
N TYR A 408 17.74 12.67 -20.69
CA TYR A 408 18.82 13.03 -19.79
C TYR A 408 19.71 14.11 -20.43
N GLU A 409 20.23 15.01 -19.60
CA GLU A 409 21.15 16.08 -20.03
C GLU A 409 22.63 15.64 -20.02
N SER A 410 22.91 14.47 -19.43
CA SER A 410 24.26 13.88 -19.42
C SER A 410 24.19 12.37 -19.65
N ASN A 411 25.29 11.80 -20.12
CA ASN A 411 25.45 10.35 -20.31
C ASN A 411 25.95 9.65 -19.02
N ASP A 412 25.92 10.35 -17.89
CA ASP A 412 26.40 9.78 -16.64
C ASP A 412 25.48 8.63 -16.21
N GLY A 413 26.08 7.49 -15.87
CA GLY A 413 25.33 6.30 -15.47
C GLY A 413 24.61 5.56 -16.60
N ALA A 414 24.87 5.87 -17.87
CA ALA A 414 24.34 5.14 -19.03
C ALA A 414 22.81 5.00 -19.07
N CYS A 415 22.07 5.98 -18.54
CA CYS A 415 20.60 5.98 -18.51
C CYS A 415 19.99 4.82 -17.71
N VAL A 416 20.76 4.22 -16.81
CA VAL A 416 20.29 3.26 -15.81
C VAL A 416 20.43 3.86 -14.41
N SER A 417 19.59 3.42 -13.47
CA SER A 417 19.69 3.83 -12.06
C SER A 417 21.15 3.71 -11.58
N PRO A 418 21.76 4.78 -11.04
CA PRO A 418 21.15 5.93 -10.38
C PRO A 418 20.96 7.20 -11.25
N ALA A 419 21.04 7.13 -12.58
CA ALA A 419 20.80 8.29 -13.45
C ALA A 419 19.34 8.76 -13.35
N ILE A 420 19.14 10.04 -13.02
CA ILE A 420 17.81 10.66 -12.90
C ILE A 420 17.47 11.39 -14.21
N PRO A 421 16.37 11.03 -14.89
CA PRO A 421 15.94 11.73 -16.09
C PRO A 421 15.34 13.10 -15.77
N THR A 422 15.43 14.04 -16.71
CA THR A 422 14.75 15.35 -16.59
C THR A 422 13.31 15.29 -17.11
N PHE A 423 13.02 14.36 -18.03
CA PHE A 423 11.72 14.20 -18.66
C PHE A 423 11.42 12.74 -18.99
N LEU A 424 10.17 12.32 -18.79
CA LEU A 424 9.65 11.02 -19.27
C LEU A 424 8.46 11.25 -20.19
N ASP A 425 8.51 10.70 -21.41
CA ASP A 425 7.34 10.56 -22.29
C ASP A 425 6.88 9.11 -22.30
N THR A 426 5.75 8.84 -21.66
CA THR A 426 5.24 7.50 -21.38
C THR A 426 4.02 7.17 -22.20
N THR A 427 4.00 5.97 -22.76
CA THR A 427 2.89 5.43 -23.55
C THR A 427 2.49 4.06 -23.04
N VAL A 428 1.21 3.70 -23.20
CA VAL A 428 0.74 2.34 -22.93
C VAL A 428 1.10 1.44 -24.11
N VAL A 429 1.71 0.30 -23.83
CA VAL A 429 2.17 -0.68 -24.83
C VAL A 429 1.72 -2.09 -24.43
N ASP A 430 1.87 -3.07 -25.34
CA ASP A 430 1.73 -4.47 -24.96
C ASP A 430 2.87 -4.85 -24.00
N PRO A 431 2.61 -5.62 -22.92
CA PRO A 431 3.62 -6.03 -21.96
C PRO A 431 4.90 -6.62 -22.57
N ASP A 432 4.75 -7.35 -23.69
CA ASP A 432 5.87 -8.05 -24.33
C ASP A 432 6.63 -7.17 -25.32
N GLU A 433 6.17 -5.94 -25.59
CA GLU A 433 6.82 -4.99 -26.51
C GLU A 433 7.90 -4.13 -25.83
N CYS A 434 7.80 -3.88 -24.53
CA CYS A 434 8.73 -2.98 -23.84
C CYS A 434 10.07 -3.65 -23.53
N VAL A 435 11.15 -3.12 -24.12
CA VAL A 435 12.53 -3.56 -23.84
C VAL A 435 13.32 -2.40 -23.22
N PRO A 436 13.77 -2.52 -21.96
CA PRO A 436 14.54 -1.46 -21.32
C PRO A 436 15.90 -1.31 -22.00
N SER A 437 16.41 -0.07 -22.05
CA SER A 437 17.73 0.20 -22.63
C SER A 437 18.86 -0.15 -21.66
N ASP A 438 19.90 -0.84 -22.15
CA ASP A 438 21.12 -1.11 -21.38
C ASP A 438 22.11 0.09 -21.37
N ALA A 439 21.91 1.06 -22.26
CA ALA A 439 22.74 2.25 -22.39
C ALA A 439 21.97 3.40 -23.05
N CYS A 440 22.41 4.64 -22.79
CA CYS A 440 21.90 5.82 -23.47
C CYS A 440 22.16 5.81 -24.97
N THR A 441 21.22 6.37 -25.74
CA THR A 441 21.42 6.80 -27.12
C THR A 441 21.54 8.32 -27.17
N ALA A 442 22.57 8.84 -27.82
CA ALA A 442 22.71 10.28 -28.03
C ALA A 442 21.64 10.79 -28.99
N ASP A 443 20.97 11.89 -28.63
CA ASP A 443 19.97 12.58 -29.43
C ASP A 443 20.26 14.09 -29.41
N GLY A 444 21.04 14.55 -30.39
CA GLY A 444 21.59 15.91 -30.38
C GLY A 444 22.52 16.13 -29.20
N ASP A 445 22.22 17.14 -28.38
CA ASP A 445 22.94 17.46 -27.14
C ASP A 445 22.39 16.71 -25.92
N LEU A 446 21.31 15.92 -26.09
CA LEU A 446 20.67 15.12 -25.04
C LEU A 446 20.98 13.64 -25.18
N PHE A 447 20.57 12.87 -24.18
CA PHE A 447 20.65 11.41 -24.14
C PHE A 447 19.27 10.82 -23.85
N THR A 448 18.94 9.71 -24.50
CA THR A 448 17.66 9.03 -24.30
C THR A 448 17.83 7.55 -23.95
N GLY A 449 16.90 7.02 -23.17
CA GLY A 449 16.79 5.61 -22.83
C GLY A 449 15.34 5.16 -22.71
N THR A 450 15.09 3.86 -22.77
CA THR A 450 13.76 3.26 -22.55
C THR A 450 13.68 2.65 -21.16
N LEU A 451 12.64 3.04 -20.41
CA LEU A 451 12.27 2.45 -19.12
C LEU A 451 10.94 1.71 -19.27
N CYS A 452 10.82 0.54 -18.64
CA CYS A 452 9.61 -0.27 -18.65
C CYS A 452 9.03 -0.32 -17.23
N SER A 453 7.75 0.01 -17.09
CA SER A 453 7.03 -0.03 -15.83
C SER A 453 5.58 -0.46 -16.03
N SER A 454 4.77 -0.44 -14.98
CA SER A 454 3.33 -0.69 -15.08
C SER A 454 2.53 0.15 -14.10
N THR A 455 1.22 0.22 -14.30
CA THR A 455 0.32 0.88 -13.35
C THR A 455 0.21 0.14 -12.01
N ALA A 456 0.65 -1.12 -11.92
CA ALA A 456 0.77 -1.83 -10.64
C ALA A 456 1.92 -1.27 -9.77
N THR A 457 3.02 -0.84 -10.41
CA THR A 457 4.13 -0.17 -9.70
C THR A 457 3.84 1.28 -9.36
N GLY A 458 2.92 1.93 -10.10
CA GLY A 458 2.38 3.26 -9.79
C GLY A 458 3.46 4.32 -9.46
N ASP A 459 3.18 5.12 -8.43
CA ASP A 459 4.09 6.18 -7.95
C ASP A 459 5.38 5.63 -7.33
N ALA A 460 5.37 4.41 -6.79
CA ALA A 460 6.57 3.80 -6.22
C ALA A 460 7.67 3.59 -7.27
N GLY A 461 7.28 3.29 -8.52
CA GLY A 461 8.21 3.21 -9.63
C GLY A 461 8.80 4.58 -9.99
N LEU A 462 8.00 5.65 -9.96
CA LEU A 462 8.51 7.01 -10.20
C LEU A 462 9.40 7.50 -9.06
N ASP A 463 9.09 7.14 -7.81
CA ASP A 463 9.91 7.45 -6.64
C ASP A 463 11.30 6.82 -6.73
N GLU A 464 11.40 5.61 -7.28
CA GLU A 464 12.69 4.98 -7.51
C GLU A 464 13.48 5.69 -8.63
N VAL A 465 12.79 6.14 -9.68
CA VAL A 465 13.42 6.83 -10.82
C VAL A 465 13.89 8.24 -10.46
N PHE A 466 13.07 9.01 -9.73
CA PHE A 466 13.36 10.41 -9.38
C PHE A 466 14.00 10.57 -8.00
N ALA A 467 14.03 9.53 -7.17
CA ALA A 467 14.55 9.56 -5.81
C ALA A 467 13.98 10.73 -4.98
N SER A 468 14.78 11.74 -4.66
CA SER A 468 14.37 12.94 -3.93
C SER A 468 14.08 14.15 -4.83
N THR A 469 14.23 14.00 -6.14
CA THR A 469 14.00 15.07 -7.11
C THR A 469 12.49 15.28 -7.25
N PRO A 470 11.98 16.52 -7.07
CA PRO A 470 10.57 16.81 -7.24
C PRO A 470 10.16 16.64 -8.70
N TYR A 471 8.93 16.18 -8.93
CA TYR A 471 8.41 15.96 -10.29
C TYR A 471 6.90 16.21 -10.39
N ILE A 472 6.43 16.48 -11.60
CA ILE A 472 5.00 16.62 -11.95
C ILE A 472 4.66 15.61 -13.05
N VAL A 473 3.57 14.88 -12.86
CA VAL A 473 3.02 13.91 -13.80
C VAL A 473 1.76 14.47 -14.44
N VAL A 474 1.68 14.39 -15.77
CA VAL A 474 0.52 14.77 -16.57
C VAL A 474 0.06 13.54 -17.35
N SER A 475 -1.01 12.90 -16.87
CA SER A 475 -1.60 11.72 -17.49
C SER A 475 -2.82 12.08 -18.33
N THR A 476 -2.93 11.51 -19.53
CA THR A 476 -4.05 11.70 -20.47
C THR A 476 -4.80 10.39 -20.66
N TYR A 477 -6.13 10.47 -20.66
CA TYR A 477 -7.05 9.34 -20.69
C TYR A 477 -7.95 9.39 -21.94
N ALA A 478 -8.42 8.22 -22.37
CA ALA A 478 -9.38 8.08 -23.46
C ALA A 478 -10.80 8.49 -23.06
N ASP A 479 -11.12 8.37 -21.78
CA ASP A 479 -12.41 8.75 -21.19
C ASP A 479 -12.32 10.05 -20.39
N ASN A 480 -13.50 10.53 -19.97
CA ASN A 480 -13.62 11.78 -19.23
C ASN A 480 -13.61 11.58 -17.71
N ASP A 481 -13.59 10.32 -17.24
CA ASP A 481 -13.59 9.97 -15.83
C ASP A 481 -12.16 9.64 -15.33
N CYS A 482 -11.19 9.63 -16.24
CA CYS A 482 -9.80 9.26 -16.04
C CYS A 482 -9.67 7.92 -15.32
N ALA A 483 -10.43 6.92 -15.77
CA ALA A 483 -10.35 5.57 -15.24
C ALA A 483 -9.00 4.96 -15.63
N SER A 484 -8.36 4.21 -14.72
CA SER A 484 -7.04 3.63 -14.95
C SER A 484 -6.93 2.84 -16.27
N PRO A 485 -7.91 2.01 -16.68
CA PRO A 485 -7.86 1.28 -17.95
C PRO A 485 -7.86 2.17 -19.20
N ALA A 486 -8.29 3.42 -19.06
CA ALA A 486 -8.35 4.38 -20.15
C ALA A 486 -7.09 5.24 -20.26
N LEU A 487 -6.06 5.03 -19.42
CA LEU A 487 -4.79 5.74 -19.55
C LEU A 487 -4.22 5.51 -20.95
N GLN A 488 -3.79 6.57 -21.61
CA GLN A 488 -3.20 6.52 -22.95
C GLN A 488 -1.72 6.90 -22.93
N THR A 489 -1.43 8.05 -22.30
CA THR A 489 -0.09 8.61 -22.21
C THR A 489 0.11 9.27 -20.85
N SER A 490 1.37 9.36 -20.43
CA SER A 490 1.75 10.12 -19.25
C SER A 490 3.07 10.83 -19.50
N LYS A 491 3.18 12.08 -19.07
CA LYS A 491 4.41 12.87 -19.17
C LYS A 491 4.87 13.28 -17.79
N THR A 492 6.11 12.97 -17.44
CA THR A 492 6.69 13.35 -16.15
C THR A 492 7.78 14.37 -16.35
N TYR A 493 7.73 15.47 -15.61
CA TYR A 493 8.60 16.62 -15.70
C TYR A 493 9.33 16.81 -14.37
N VAL A 494 10.65 16.97 -14.37
CA VAL A 494 11.37 17.43 -13.18
C VAL A 494 10.87 18.81 -12.78
N ALA A 495 10.55 18.98 -11.51
CA ALA A 495 9.96 20.20 -10.98
C ALA A 495 10.96 20.99 -10.14
N ASP A 496 12.09 21.37 -10.73
CA ASP A 496 13.15 22.15 -10.08
C ASP A 496 13.19 23.63 -10.50
N ASN A 497 12.21 24.05 -11.30
CA ASN A 497 12.08 25.35 -11.93
C ASN A 497 13.26 25.77 -12.83
N GLN A 498 14.11 24.82 -13.24
CA GLN A 498 15.16 25.04 -14.22
C GLN A 498 14.64 24.76 -15.63
N CYS A 499 15.37 25.27 -16.63
CA CYS A 499 15.05 25.04 -18.03
C CYS A 499 15.57 23.67 -18.46
N HIS A 500 14.66 22.81 -18.92
CA HIS A 500 15.01 21.48 -19.42
C HIS A 500 14.51 21.29 -20.84
N ALA A 501 15.40 20.86 -21.74
CA ALA A 501 15.04 20.52 -23.11
C ALA A 501 14.34 19.14 -23.17
N THR A 502 13.32 19.02 -24.03
CA THR A 502 12.56 17.76 -24.23
C THR A 502 12.97 17.00 -25.49
N GLY A 503 13.95 17.52 -26.24
CA GLY A 503 14.28 17.10 -27.60
C GLY A 503 13.46 17.86 -28.65
N GLY A 504 13.91 17.85 -29.91
CA GLY A 504 13.19 18.48 -31.03
C GLY A 504 13.06 20.01 -30.95
N SER A 505 14.00 20.67 -30.28
CA SER A 505 14.06 22.12 -30.08
C SER A 505 13.00 22.74 -29.15
N ALA A 506 12.36 21.96 -28.28
CA ALA A 506 11.44 22.46 -27.26
C ALA A 506 12.02 22.30 -25.84
N SER A 507 11.50 23.07 -24.89
CA SER A 507 11.87 22.99 -23.47
C SER A 507 10.69 23.30 -22.55
N PHE A 508 10.89 23.04 -21.26
CA PHE A 508 9.93 23.36 -20.21
C PHE A 508 10.61 23.89 -18.95
N LYS A 509 9.81 24.55 -18.10
CA LYS A 509 10.09 24.79 -16.69
C LYS A 509 8.91 24.29 -15.89
N ALA A 510 9.17 23.53 -14.85
CA ALA A 510 8.12 22.99 -13.98
C ALA A 510 8.45 23.29 -12.51
N SER A 511 7.43 23.56 -11.72
CA SER A 511 7.58 23.85 -10.29
C SER A 511 6.42 23.30 -9.47
N ALA A 512 6.74 22.78 -8.28
CA ALA A 512 5.79 22.37 -7.26
C ALA A 512 6.06 23.18 -5.98
N THR A 513 5.06 23.90 -5.49
CA THR A 513 5.20 24.69 -4.25
C THR A 513 5.14 23.80 -3.01
N GLU A 514 5.59 24.31 -1.87
CA GLU A 514 5.43 23.62 -0.57
C GLU A 514 3.95 23.35 -0.23
N ASP A 515 3.05 24.24 -0.68
CA ASP A 515 1.60 24.11 -0.52
C ASP A 515 0.97 23.11 -1.50
N GLY A 516 1.74 22.58 -2.46
CA GLY A 516 1.30 21.58 -3.43
C GLY A 516 0.70 22.13 -4.72
N ASP A 517 0.84 23.43 -4.99
CA ASP A 517 0.47 24.02 -6.28
C ASP A 517 1.50 23.64 -7.34
N LEU A 518 1.01 23.32 -8.54
CA LEU A 518 1.80 22.78 -9.64
C LEU A 518 1.75 23.73 -10.83
N ALA A 519 2.91 24.01 -11.44
CA ALA A 519 3.00 24.82 -12.66
C ALA A 519 3.95 24.20 -13.68
N ILE A 520 3.59 24.24 -14.96
CA ILE A 520 4.46 23.88 -16.08
C ILE A 520 4.34 24.94 -17.18
N SER A 521 5.46 25.53 -17.56
CA SER A 521 5.57 26.43 -18.72
C SER A 521 6.29 25.73 -19.87
N PHE A 522 5.78 25.90 -21.09
CA PHE A 522 6.32 25.27 -22.30
C PHE A 522 6.94 26.32 -23.23
N TYR A 523 8.01 25.96 -23.93
CA TYR A 523 8.77 26.85 -24.81
C TYR A 523 9.09 26.18 -26.15
N SER A 524 9.16 26.97 -27.22
CA SER A 524 9.48 26.51 -28.59
C SER A 524 10.97 26.49 -28.92
N ASP A 525 11.82 26.80 -27.95
CA ASP A 525 13.28 26.79 -28.03
C ASP A 525 13.84 25.97 -26.85
N GLU A 526 15.13 25.63 -26.91
CA GLU A 526 15.83 24.83 -25.88
C GLU A 526 16.30 25.65 -24.67
N THR A 527 16.24 26.98 -24.75
CA THR A 527 16.76 27.92 -23.74
C THR A 527 15.67 28.57 -22.87
N CYS A 528 14.41 28.15 -23.05
CA CYS A 528 13.24 28.71 -22.39
C CYS A 528 13.08 30.23 -22.57
N GLU A 529 13.36 30.75 -23.77
CA GLU A 529 13.24 32.18 -24.10
C GLU A 529 11.92 32.53 -24.81
N GLN A 530 11.32 31.57 -25.53
CA GLN A 530 10.13 31.74 -26.37
C GLN A 530 8.99 30.87 -25.84
N ALA A 531 8.24 31.42 -24.89
CA ALA A 531 7.09 30.73 -24.29
C ALA A 531 5.99 30.44 -25.33
N VAL A 532 5.34 29.28 -25.19
CA VAL A 532 4.28 28.80 -26.09
C VAL A 532 3.04 28.44 -25.28
N GLY A 533 1.94 29.09 -25.63
CA GLY A 533 0.66 28.86 -24.96
C GLY A 533 0.62 29.42 -23.54
N GLU A 534 -0.45 29.12 -22.83
CA GLU A 534 -0.59 29.44 -21.41
C GLU A 534 0.07 28.35 -20.56
N PRO A 535 0.73 28.70 -19.44
CA PRO A 535 1.21 27.71 -18.49
C PRO A 535 0.10 26.78 -17.99
N LEU A 536 0.46 25.51 -17.77
CA LEU A 536 -0.41 24.58 -17.07
C LEU A 536 -0.27 24.84 -15.57
N GLU A 537 -1.30 25.41 -14.96
CA GLU A 537 -1.37 25.64 -13.51
C GLU A 537 -2.47 24.78 -12.88
N VAL A 538 -2.14 24.10 -11.79
CA VAL A 538 -3.04 23.24 -11.04
C VAL A 538 -2.91 23.56 -9.56
N ALA A 539 -3.98 24.07 -8.97
CA ALA A 539 -4.04 24.32 -7.55
C ALA A 539 -4.01 23.00 -6.77
N VAL A 540 -3.49 23.02 -5.54
CA VAL A 540 -3.42 21.81 -4.67
C VAL A 540 -4.78 21.10 -4.53
N ALA A 541 -5.88 21.84 -4.52
CA ALA A 541 -7.23 21.29 -4.42
C ALA A 541 -7.66 20.45 -5.64
N ASP A 542 -7.07 20.73 -6.80
CA ASP A 542 -7.37 20.08 -8.07
C ASP A 542 -6.31 19.03 -8.46
N ALA A 543 -5.18 18.95 -7.74
CA ALA A 543 -4.14 17.96 -7.97
C ALA A 543 -4.70 16.52 -7.82
N GLY A 544 -4.40 15.66 -8.79
CA GLY A 544 -4.90 14.28 -8.88
C GLY A 544 -6.35 14.15 -9.34
N THR A 545 -7.09 15.26 -9.48
CA THR A 545 -8.48 15.23 -9.96
C THR A 545 -8.53 15.07 -11.47
N CYS A 546 -9.57 14.39 -11.96
CA CYS A 546 -9.79 14.27 -13.40
C CYS A 546 -10.44 15.54 -13.95
N SER A 547 -9.80 16.18 -14.92
CA SER A 547 -10.35 17.32 -15.64
C SER A 547 -10.00 17.23 -17.11
N ALA A 548 -11.01 17.32 -17.98
CA ALA A 548 -10.84 17.25 -19.43
C ALA A 548 -9.96 16.07 -19.91
N ASN A 549 -10.22 14.89 -19.34
CA ASN A 549 -9.53 13.63 -19.65
C ASN A 549 -8.05 13.64 -19.25
N LYS A 550 -7.68 14.49 -18.29
CA LYS A 550 -6.34 14.61 -17.75
C LYS A 550 -6.34 14.53 -16.23
N LYS A 551 -5.28 13.94 -15.68
CA LYS A 551 -4.92 14.06 -14.27
C LYS A 551 -3.52 14.64 -14.17
N VAL A 552 -3.36 15.61 -13.29
CA VAL A 552 -2.07 16.26 -13.03
C VAL A 552 -1.81 16.16 -11.55
N TYR A 553 -0.65 15.63 -11.17
CA TYR A 553 -0.22 15.56 -9.77
C TYR A 553 1.28 15.73 -9.69
N GLY A 554 1.80 16.07 -8.52
CA GLY A 554 3.22 16.24 -8.30
C GLY A 554 3.65 15.66 -6.97
N LYS A 555 4.96 15.42 -6.85
CA LYS A 555 5.58 14.95 -5.61
C LYS A 555 6.85 15.73 -5.34
N GLY A 556 7.06 16.06 -4.06
CA GLY A 556 8.14 16.91 -3.61
C GLY A 556 7.86 18.39 -3.86
N SER A 557 8.77 19.23 -3.38
CA SER A 557 8.72 20.68 -3.54
C SER A 557 9.95 21.15 -4.29
N SER A 558 9.77 22.09 -5.20
CA SER A 558 10.89 22.71 -5.93
C SER A 558 11.88 23.35 -4.97
N PRO A 559 13.19 23.26 -5.26
CA PRO A 559 14.18 24.03 -4.53
C PRO A 559 13.90 25.52 -4.72
N THR A 560 14.06 26.29 -3.66
CA THR A 560 13.99 27.75 -3.70
C THR A 560 15.40 28.34 -3.80
N VAL A 561 15.51 29.50 -4.44
CA VAL A 561 16.71 30.33 -4.45
C VAL A 561 16.48 31.55 -3.58
N LEU A 562 17.54 32.04 -2.93
CA LEU A 562 17.45 33.27 -2.14
C LEU A 562 17.52 34.49 -3.07
N SER A 563 16.45 35.25 -3.07
CA SER A 563 16.34 36.55 -3.73
C SER A 563 16.61 37.65 -2.72
N THR A 564 17.21 38.75 -3.17
CA THR A 564 17.51 39.91 -2.34
C THR A 564 16.98 41.19 -2.94
N VAL A 565 16.48 42.05 -2.07
CA VAL A 565 16.13 43.43 -2.37
C VAL A 565 17.01 44.32 -1.51
N LEU A 566 17.88 45.11 -2.15
CA LEU A 566 18.72 46.10 -1.50
C LEU A 566 18.04 47.46 -1.58
N ALA A 567 17.85 48.12 -0.44
CA ALA A 567 17.34 49.48 -0.36
C ALA A 567 18.47 50.48 -0.15
N TYR A 568 18.33 51.64 -0.78
CA TYR A 568 19.28 52.75 -0.76
C TYR A 568 18.52 54.06 -0.52
N ASP A 569 19.16 55.00 0.14
CA ASP A 569 18.60 56.33 0.36
C ASP A 569 18.80 57.25 -0.86
N ASP A 570 19.77 56.92 -1.70
CA ASP A 570 20.22 57.75 -2.81
C ASP A 570 19.85 57.15 -4.18
N SER A 571 19.66 58.03 -5.16
CA SER A 571 19.26 57.65 -6.51
C SER A 571 20.34 56.98 -7.35
N ASP A 572 21.59 57.03 -6.90
CA ASP A 572 22.72 56.36 -7.56
C ASP A 572 22.89 54.93 -7.01
N CYS A 573 22.14 54.56 -5.96
CA CYS A 573 22.23 53.31 -5.22
C CYS A 573 23.70 52.98 -4.87
N ALA A 574 24.36 53.94 -4.20
CA ALA A 574 25.78 53.88 -3.86
C ALA A 574 26.02 53.18 -2.52
N GLU A 575 25.25 53.54 -1.49
CA GLU A 575 25.38 52.99 -0.14
C GLU A 575 24.06 52.33 0.30
N PRO A 576 24.02 51.00 0.40
CA PRO A 576 22.82 50.28 0.79
C PRO A 576 22.58 50.44 2.30
N THR A 577 21.32 50.59 2.68
CA THR A 577 20.89 50.79 4.07
C THR A 577 20.11 49.60 4.60
N GLN A 578 19.46 48.84 3.73
CA GLN A 578 18.73 47.62 4.09
C GLN A 578 18.92 46.53 3.03
N ILE A 579 18.99 45.26 3.46
CA ILE A 579 18.87 44.09 2.59
C ILE A 579 17.68 43.27 3.08
N THR A 580 16.75 42.91 2.19
CA THR A 580 15.71 41.93 2.49
C THR A 580 15.96 40.69 1.64
N VAL A 581 15.92 39.51 2.26
CA VAL A 581 16.14 38.21 1.63
C VAL A 581 14.87 37.38 1.75
N SER A 582 14.42 36.83 0.64
CA SER A 582 13.26 35.94 0.53
C SER A 582 13.62 34.67 -0.23
N ASN A 583 12.94 33.57 0.10
CA ASN A 583 12.96 32.37 -0.72
C ASN A 583 12.01 32.55 -1.91
N GLU A 584 12.54 32.47 -3.12
CA GLU A 584 11.75 32.53 -4.35
C GLU A 584 12.02 31.30 -5.21
N LEU A 585 11.05 30.87 -6.02
CA LEU A 585 11.24 29.74 -6.95
C LEU A 585 12.27 30.05 -8.04
N SER A 586 12.49 31.33 -8.34
CA SER A 586 13.49 31.81 -9.28
C SER A 586 13.92 33.21 -8.89
N CYS A 587 15.18 33.56 -9.16
CA CYS A 587 15.68 34.90 -8.94
C CYS A 587 16.33 35.44 -10.22
N THR A 588 16.04 36.70 -10.56
CA THR A 588 16.69 37.43 -11.64
C THR A 588 17.26 38.73 -11.08
N ALA A 589 18.59 38.83 -11.01
CA ALA A 589 19.25 40.03 -10.56
C ALA A 589 19.02 41.18 -11.56
N SER A 590 18.75 42.37 -11.03
CA SER A 590 18.61 43.60 -11.81
C SER A 590 19.67 44.60 -11.36
N PRO A 591 20.58 45.03 -12.26
CA PRO A 591 21.56 46.06 -11.93
C PRO A 591 20.93 47.48 -11.87
N VAL A 592 19.65 47.61 -12.23
CA VAL A 592 18.96 48.89 -12.34
C VAL A 592 18.52 49.38 -10.98
N CYS A 593 19.00 50.56 -10.59
CA CYS A 593 18.52 51.31 -9.43
C CYS A 593 17.13 51.88 -9.74
N THR A 594 16.09 51.34 -9.10
CA THR A 594 14.70 51.71 -9.36
C THR A 594 14.20 52.59 -8.22
N ALA A 595 13.59 53.75 -8.53
CA ALA A 595 12.99 54.59 -7.50
C ALA A 595 11.74 53.92 -6.91
N GLY A 596 11.75 53.71 -5.60
CA GLY A 596 10.58 53.38 -4.79
C GLY A 596 9.89 54.66 -4.27
N ASP A 597 9.02 54.51 -3.28
CA ASP A 597 8.24 55.64 -2.74
C ASP A 597 9.13 56.63 -1.97
N ASN A 598 10.08 56.14 -1.17
CA ASN A 598 11.02 56.97 -0.39
C ASN A 598 12.46 56.44 -0.38
N ASN A 599 12.74 55.39 -1.15
CA ASN A 599 14.04 54.75 -1.27
C ASN A 599 14.30 54.38 -2.73
N HIS A 600 15.47 53.82 -3.00
CA HIS A 600 15.83 53.23 -4.27
C HIS A 600 16.15 51.75 -4.08
N LEU A 601 15.76 50.91 -5.03
CA LEU A 601 15.82 49.45 -4.91
C LEU A 601 16.68 48.84 -6.02
N LYS A 602 17.48 47.83 -5.64
CA LYS A 602 18.13 46.88 -6.57
C LYS A 602 17.76 45.45 -6.18
N HIS A 603 17.62 44.59 -7.18
CA HIS A 603 17.33 43.17 -6.99
C HIS A 603 18.58 42.34 -7.24
N GLY A 604 18.88 41.38 -6.38
CA GLY A 604 20.03 40.49 -6.49
C GLY A 604 19.66 39.05 -6.14
N CYS A 605 20.51 38.10 -6.52
CA CYS A 605 20.38 36.70 -6.16
C CYS A 605 21.58 36.30 -5.32
N VAL A 606 21.36 35.55 -4.26
CA VAL A 606 22.42 35.18 -3.31
C VAL A 606 22.34 33.71 -2.96
N GLU A 607 23.47 33.13 -2.60
CA GLU A 607 23.55 31.79 -2.00
C GLU A 607 23.75 31.87 -0.48
N ASP A 608 24.38 32.94 -0.02
CA ASP A 608 24.69 33.21 1.39
C ASP A 608 24.43 34.69 1.70
N TYR A 609 23.42 34.95 2.51
CA TYR A 609 23.06 36.31 2.92
C TYR A 609 24.03 36.90 3.94
N PHE A 610 24.76 36.10 4.73
CA PHE A 610 25.79 36.61 5.62
C PHE A 610 27.00 37.09 4.83
N ALA A 611 27.46 36.31 3.85
CA ALA A 611 28.54 36.72 2.96
C ALA A 611 28.14 37.95 2.13
N THR A 612 26.89 37.99 1.67
CA THR A 612 26.35 39.15 0.95
C THR A 612 26.31 40.38 1.85
N ALA A 613 25.78 40.28 3.07
CA ALA A 613 25.74 41.39 4.02
C ALA A 613 27.15 41.92 4.32
N ALA A 614 28.11 41.03 4.58
CA ALA A 614 29.50 41.41 4.84
C ALA A 614 30.14 42.13 3.65
N ALA A 615 29.90 41.67 2.43
CA ALA A 615 30.40 42.33 1.21
C ALA A 615 29.68 43.66 0.92
N THR A 616 28.42 43.78 1.32
CA THR A 616 27.55 44.93 1.02
C THR A 616 27.81 46.09 1.98
N PHE A 617 27.95 45.81 3.28
CA PHE A 617 28.17 46.83 4.31
C PHE A 617 29.65 47.03 4.64
N GLU A 618 30.54 46.13 4.22
CA GLU A 618 31.99 46.17 4.43
C GLU A 618 32.37 46.47 5.90
N GLN A 619 32.70 47.74 6.18
CA GLN A 619 33.19 48.21 7.48
C GLN A 619 32.08 48.85 8.33
N THR A 620 30.92 49.11 7.74
CA THR A 620 29.76 49.69 8.41
C THR A 620 29.12 48.64 9.32
N PRO A 621 28.87 48.93 10.60
CA PRO A 621 28.16 48.00 11.48
C PRO A 621 26.77 47.67 10.92
N TYR A 622 26.35 46.41 11.04
CA TYR A 622 25.04 45.97 10.57
C TYR A 622 24.43 44.88 11.45
N LEU A 623 23.10 44.81 11.42
CA LEU A 623 22.29 43.86 12.16
C LEU A 623 21.57 42.92 11.18
N VAL A 624 21.77 41.61 11.31
CA VAL A 624 21.01 40.59 10.59
C VAL A 624 19.88 40.08 11.49
N VAL A 625 18.66 40.08 10.95
CA VAL A 625 17.45 39.61 11.61
C VAL A 625 16.88 38.46 10.78
N GLU A 626 16.96 37.25 11.31
CA GLU A 626 16.34 36.07 10.71
C GLU A 626 14.95 35.88 11.30
N VAL A 627 13.95 35.70 10.45
CA VAL A 627 12.57 35.41 10.83
C VAL A 627 12.25 33.99 10.39
N PHE A 628 11.65 33.23 11.29
CA PHE A 628 11.29 31.82 11.09
C PHE A 628 9.77 31.65 11.10
N LYS A 629 9.26 30.63 10.40
CA LYS A 629 7.82 30.30 10.38
C LYS A 629 7.36 29.75 11.74
N ASP A 630 8.27 29.14 12.48
CA ASP A 630 8.03 28.36 13.68
C ASP A 630 8.74 28.96 14.90
N ALA A 631 8.21 28.66 16.10
CA ALA A 631 8.63 29.29 17.35
C ALA A 631 9.98 28.77 17.88
N ASP A 632 10.46 27.66 17.32
CA ASP A 632 11.76 27.02 17.61
C ASP A 632 12.84 27.39 16.59
N CYS A 633 12.52 28.20 15.58
CA CYS A 633 13.45 28.68 14.56
C CYS A 633 14.14 27.54 13.77
N ALA A 634 13.34 26.56 13.34
CA ALA A 634 13.70 25.47 12.46
C ALA A 634 13.55 25.82 10.96
N THR A 635 12.48 26.53 10.57
CA THR A 635 12.20 26.87 9.16
C THR A 635 12.37 28.36 8.89
N LEU A 636 13.43 28.75 8.17
CA LEU A 636 13.70 30.14 7.82
C LEU A 636 12.63 30.66 6.85
N ASP A 637 11.97 31.76 7.23
CA ASP A 637 10.92 32.41 6.43
C ASP A 637 11.49 33.60 5.64
N GLY A 638 12.40 34.36 6.25
CA GLY A 638 13.07 35.48 5.59
C GLY A 638 14.17 36.09 6.43
N VAL A 639 14.98 36.94 5.81
CA VAL A 639 16.06 37.65 6.49
C VAL A 639 15.96 39.13 6.16
N THR A 640 16.16 39.99 7.15
CA THR A 640 16.37 41.42 6.91
C THR A 640 17.66 41.88 7.58
N VAL A 641 18.49 42.60 6.83
CA VAL A 641 19.73 43.20 7.30
C VAL A 641 19.57 44.71 7.33
N TYR A 642 19.91 45.33 8.45
CA TYR A 642 19.81 46.77 8.66
C TYR A 642 21.20 47.36 8.88
N ALA A 643 21.51 48.48 8.20
CA ALA A 643 22.66 49.31 8.56
C ALA A 643 22.48 49.83 10.00
N ALA A 644 23.53 49.71 10.82
CA ALA A 644 23.53 50.15 12.21
C ALA A 644 24.46 51.36 12.40
N ASP A 645 24.16 52.43 11.67
CA ASP A 645 24.93 53.68 11.61
C ASP A 645 24.27 54.85 12.38
N GLU A 646 23.25 54.55 13.18
CA GLU A 646 22.40 55.51 13.90
C GLU A 646 21.55 56.43 12.98
N GLY A 647 21.64 56.23 11.66
CA GLY A 647 20.89 56.95 10.65
C GLY A 647 19.40 56.58 10.63
N CYS A 648 18.59 57.52 10.15
CA CYS A 648 17.18 57.26 9.87
C CYS A 648 17.02 56.88 8.41
N HIS A 649 16.63 55.63 8.16
CA HIS A 649 16.53 55.08 6.82
C HIS A 649 15.10 54.64 6.49
N PRO A 650 14.60 54.89 5.26
CA PRO A 650 13.37 54.31 4.76
C PRO A 650 13.50 52.79 4.58
N THR A 651 12.48 52.04 4.99
CA THR A 651 12.38 50.60 4.71
C THR A 651 11.74 50.35 3.34
N ILE A 652 11.89 49.13 2.82
CA ILE A 652 11.24 48.69 1.57
C ILE A 652 9.71 48.80 1.57
N ASP A 653 9.05 48.76 2.74
CA ASP A 653 7.59 48.82 2.89
C ASP A 653 7.04 50.22 3.15
N GLY A 654 7.85 51.27 2.91
CA GLY A 654 7.42 52.66 3.03
C GLY A 654 7.36 53.18 4.47
N LYS A 655 8.04 52.51 5.40
CA LYS A 655 8.26 52.95 6.78
C LYS A 655 9.68 53.49 6.95
N SER A 656 10.16 53.58 8.18
CA SER A 656 11.56 53.90 8.45
C SER A 656 12.10 53.13 9.65
N PHE A 657 13.41 53.00 9.73
CA PHE A 657 14.10 52.36 10.83
C PHE A 657 15.32 53.17 11.27
N THR A 658 15.74 52.95 12.51
CA THR A 658 17.07 53.29 13.02
C THR A 658 17.62 52.06 13.71
N ALA A 659 18.87 51.69 13.44
CA ALA A 659 19.55 50.62 14.18
C ALA A 659 20.86 51.15 14.76
N THR A 660 21.18 50.68 15.97
CA THR A 660 22.40 51.06 16.69
C THR A 660 23.08 49.81 17.23
N LEU A 661 24.41 49.77 17.15
CA LEU A 661 25.26 48.74 17.75
C LEU A 661 26.42 49.43 18.48
N ALA A 662 26.48 49.26 19.79
CA ALA A 662 27.53 49.81 20.65
C ALA A 662 28.62 48.75 20.92
N ALA A 663 29.87 49.17 21.06
CA ALA A 663 30.90 48.37 21.74
C ALA A 663 30.63 48.43 23.26
N PRO A 664 30.32 47.32 23.97
CA PRO A 664 30.84 45.96 23.78
C PRO A 664 29.82 44.89 23.30
N GLY A 665 28.79 45.25 22.54
CA GLY A 665 27.86 44.30 21.90
C GLY A 665 26.38 44.45 22.27
N ASP A 666 25.96 45.61 22.80
CA ASP A 666 24.54 45.94 23.00
C ASP A 666 24.06 46.85 21.86
N GLY A 667 22.77 46.86 21.57
CA GLY A 667 22.20 47.70 20.50
C GLY A 667 20.71 47.93 20.64
N SER A 668 20.13 48.63 19.66
CA SER A 668 18.68 48.71 19.51
C SER A 668 18.28 48.73 18.04
N LEU A 669 17.15 48.12 17.75
CA LEU A 669 16.46 48.27 16.47
C LEU A 669 15.13 48.98 16.76
N VAL A 670 14.89 50.11 16.09
CA VAL A 670 13.63 50.85 16.18
C VAL A 670 12.98 50.86 14.81
N LEU A 671 11.78 50.29 14.72
CA LEU A 671 10.94 50.32 13.53
C LEU A 671 9.83 51.35 13.72
N PHE A 672 9.77 52.34 12.83
CA PHE A 672 8.74 53.38 12.84
C PHE A 672 7.57 52.96 11.96
N SER A 673 6.38 53.46 12.26
CA SER A 673 5.18 53.18 11.44
C SER A 673 5.04 54.13 10.24
N THR A 674 5.88 55.16 10.21
CA THR A 674 5.87 56.27 9.25
C THR A 674 7.28 56.57 8.73
N THR A 675 7.38 57.38 7.70
CA THR A 675 8.64 57.80 7.08
C THR A 675 9.34 58.91 7.89
N GLY A 676 10.67 58.90 7.95
CA GLY A 676 11.47 60.00 8.49
C GLY A 676 11.66 59.99 10.01
N CYS A 677 11.53 58.81 10.65
CA CYS A 677 11.80 58.55 12.08
C CYS A 677 11.33 59.66 13.03
N PRO A 678 10.01 59.91 13.12
CA PRO A 678 9.48 60.96 13.96
C PRO A 678 9.81 60.68 15.44
N ILE A 679 10.37 61.69 16.12
CA ILE A 679 10.76 61.59 17.54
C ILE A 679 9.57 61.23 18.45
N ASP A 680 8.36 61.67 18.07
CA ASP A 680 7.10 61.49 18.81
C ASP A 680 6.17 60.41 18.21
N ASP A 681 6.69 59.40 17.50
CA ASP A 681 5.87 58.29 16.98
C ASP A 681 5.46 57.32 18.10
N ASP A 682 4.24 57.47 18.63
CA ASP A 682 3.62 56.58 19.63
C ASP A 682 3.44 55.13 19.12
N SER A 683 3.62 54.88 17.82
CA SER A 683 3.48 53.56 17.18
C SER A 683 4.81 52.91 16.81
N LYS A 684 5.95 53.49 17.23
CA LYS A 684 7.26 52.86 17.01
C LYS A 684 7.42 51.59 17.85
N VAL A 685 8.08 50.59 17.27
CA VAL A 685 8.46 49.36 17.96
C VAL A 685 9.96 49.41 18.22
N GLU A 686 10.33 49.48 19.49
CA GLU A 686 11.73 49.45 19.92
C GLU A 686 12.07 48.06 20.46
N THR A 687 13.04 47.42 19.82
CA THR A 687 13.58 46.13 20.21
C THR A 687 14.97 46.36 20.83
N PRO A 688 15.10 46.29 22.17
CA PRO A 688 16.41 46.31 22.81
C PRO A 688 17.16 45.02 22.46
N LEU A 689 18.41 45.14 22.05
CA LEU A 689 19.28 44.02 21.68
C LEU A 689 20.38 43.92 22.71
N ASP A 690 20.25 43.01 23.67
CA ASP A 690 21.30 42.77 24.64
C ASP A 690 22.41 41.87 24.08
N LYS A 691 23.58 41.95 24.72
CA LYS A 691 24.76 41.16 24.37
C LYS A 691 24.50 39.65 24.32
N ASP A 692 23.65 39.12 25.19
CA ASP A 692 23.39 37.68 25.22
C ASP A 692 22.59 37.27 23.98
N MET A 693 21.51 38.00 23.64
CA MET A 693 20.73 37.78 22.41
C MET A 693 21.58 37.81 21.14
N LEU A 694 22.55 38.72 21.08
CA LEU A 694 23.43 38.90 19.91
C LEU A 694 24.61 37.93 19.84
N THR A 695 24.92 37.21 20.92
CA THR A 695 26.06 36.26 20.97
C THR A 695 25.64 34.80 21.07
N THR A 696 24.51 34.50 21.71
CA THR A 696 23.97 33.14 21.77
C THR A 696 23.12 32.81 20.54
N HIS A 697 22.57 33.84 19.89
CA HIS A 697 21.63 33.72 18.77
C HIS A 697 20.43 32.84 19.13
N ASP A 698 19.99 32.91 20.39
CA ASP A 698 18.84 32.14 20.87
C ASP A 698 17.57 32.54 20.11
N CYS A 699 16.77 31.54 19.75
CA CYS A 699 15.48 31.78 19.11
C CYS A 699 14.52 32.48 20.08
N ALA A 700 14.19 33.73 19.79
CA ALA A 700 13.26 34.52 20.58
C ALA A 700 11.99 34.79 19.78
N ASN A 701 10.92 34.04 20.06
CA ASN A 701 9.61 34.17 19.39
C ASN A 701 9.73 34.16 17.86
N SER A 702 10.36 33.12 17.29
CA SER A 702 10.57 32.96 15.84
C SER A 702 11.58 33.92 15.21
N ILE A 703 12.41 34.62 16.01
CA ILE A 703 13.41 35.57 15.48
C ILE A 703 14.79 35.27 16.09
N LYS A 704 15.84 35.36 15.26
CA LYS A 704 17.24 35.39 15.69
C LYS A 704 17.92 36.67 15.23
N TYR A 705 18.84 37.18 16.05
CA TYR A 705 19.57 38.41 15.80
C TYR A 705 21.08 38.15 15.75
N TYR A 706 21.77 38.78 14.80
CA TYR A 706 23.22 38.71 14.66
C TYR A 706 23.76 40.12 14.45
N ALA A 707 24.79 40.49 15.20
CA ALA A 707 25.43 41.79 15.08
C ALA A 707 26.85 41.66 14.53
N TYR A 708 27.22 42.59 13.65
CA TYR A 708 28.55 42.70 13.08
C TYR A 708 29.06 44.11 13.33
N ASN A 709 30.00 44.24 14.27
CA ASN A 709 30.66 45.51 14.55
C ASN A 709 31.85 45.65 13.62
N GLY A 710 31.92 46.77 12.87
CA GLY A 710 33.11 47.14 12.10
C GLY A 710 34.37 47.23 12.99
N PRO A 711 35.58 47.32 12.42
CA PRO A 711 36.80 47.36 13.23
C PRO A 711 36.79 48.54 14.21
N GLU A 712 37.25 48.25 15.42
CA GLU A 712 37.31 49.20 16.53
C GLU A 712 38.07 50.47 16.09
N PRO A 713 37.51 51.68 16.31
CA PRO A 713 38.21 52.92 16.01
C PRO A 713 39.57 52.92 16.75
N PRO A 714 40.68 53.33 16.10
CA PRO A 714 41.96 53.37 16.77
C PRO A 714 41.90 54.29 17.98
N GLU A 715 42.25 53.77 19.16
CA GLU A 715 42.37 54.57 20.38
C GLU A 715 43.34 55.74 20.15
N ASP A 716 42.85 56.95 20.42
CA ASP A 716 43.59 58.21 20.30
C ASP A 716 44.76 58.19 21.31
N PRO A 717 46.02 58.44 20.91
CA PRO A 717 47.15 58.34 21.83
C PRO A 717 47.10 59.46 22.87
N GLU A 718 47.11 59.10 24.15
CA GLU A 718 47.26 60.05 25.26
C GLU A 718 48.56 60.86 25.11
N ASP A 719 48.42 62.19 25.22
CA ASP A 719 49.47 63.22 25.14
C ASP A 719 50.51 63.06 26.27
N PRO A 720 51.83 63.25 26.03
CA PRO A 720 52.89 62.82 26.94
C PRO A 720 53.24 63.88 27.98
N GLU A 721 53.47 63.46 29.24
CA GLU A 721 54.11 64.30 30.25
C GLU A 721 55.62 64.49 29.98
N ASP A 722 56.08 65.71 30.24
CA ASP A 722 57.38 66.37 30.01
C ASP A 722 58.62 65.61 30.58
N PRO A 723 59.84 65.77 30.01
CA PRO A 723 61.03 64.96 30.29
C PRO A 723 62.00 65.61 31.28
N GLU A 724 62.85 64.79 31.93
CA GLU A 724 64.30 64.98 32.14
C GLU A 724 64.81 64.09 33.30
N ASP A 725 65.59 63.03 32.99
CA ASP A 725 67.00 62.88 33.43
C ASP A 725 67.64 61.58 32.84
N PRO A 726 68.95 61.56 32.50
CA PRO A 726 69.65 60.42 31.86
C PRO A 726 70.63 59.71 32.84
N PRO A 727 71.54 58.80 32.38
CA PRO A 727 71.37 57.49 31.76
C PRO A 727 72.08 56.37 32.58
N GLU A 728 71.81 55.09 32.32
CA GLU A 728 72.79 54.01 32.58
C GLU A 728 72.61 52.83 31.60
N GLU A 729 73.67 52.55 30.83
CA GLU A 729 73.93 51.34 30.03
C GLU A 729 74.42 50.19 30.96
N PRO A 730 74.69 48.96 30.47
CA PRO A 730 73.95 48.06 29.57
C PRO A 730 73.80 46.65 30.21
N ASP A 731 73.06 45.73 29.59
CA ASP A 731 73.53 44.32 29.47
C ASP A 731 72.63 43.47 28.55
N THR A 732 73.30 42.75 27.65
CA THR A 732 72.73 41.67 26.79
C THR A 732 72.75 40.35 27.59
N PRO A 733 71.91 39.33 27.30
CA PRO A 733 72.32 38.34 26.28
C PRO A 733 71.19 37.60 25.51
N ALA A 734 71.49 37.34 24.23
CA ALA A 734 71.38 36.06 23.50
C ALA A 734 70.03 35.32 23.27
N THR A 735 69.67 35.28 21.98
CA THR A 735 69.43 34.10 21.10
C THR A 735 68.44 33.00 21.52
N THR A 736 67.46 32.68 20.65
CA THR A 736 67.44 31.40 19.92
C THR A 736 66.46 31.38 18.74
N THR A 737 66.98 30.84 17.65
CA THR A 737 66.42 30.58 16.32
C THR A 737 65.34 29.49 16.33
N LYS A 738 64.41 29.51 15.35
CA LYS A 738 64.13 28.37 14.45
C LYS A 738 63.15 28.70 13.32
N THR A 739 63.66 28.62 12.09
CA THR A 739 62.95 28.36 10.82
C THR A 739 62.92 26.83 10.59
N PRO A 740 61.91 26.26 9.90
CA PRO A 740 62.09 25.78 8.50
C PRO A 740 60.85 26.03 7.60
N THR A 741 60.95 26.52 6.36
CA THR A 741 61.25 25.83 5.05
C THR A 741 59.99 25.35 4.31
N ALA A 742 59.52 26.12 3.31
CA ALA A 742 59.49 25.84 1.84
C ALA A 742 58.25 25.03 1.36
N THR A 743 57.72 25.10 0.14
CA THR A 743 58.34 25.21 -1.20
C THR A 743 57.29 25.59 -2.26
N THR A 744 57.76 26.30 -3.29
CA THR A 744 57.15 26.70 -4.57
C THR A 744 56.72 25.54 -5.49
N ALA A 745 55.68 25.75 -6.32
CA ALA A 745 55.64 25.28 -7.71
C ALA A 745 54.62 26.08 -8.57
N THR A 746 55.08 26.51 -9.75
CA THR A 746 54.39 27.04 -10.94
C THR A 746 54.83 26.11 -12.09
N PRO A 747 54.04 25.72 -13.12
CA PRO A 747 53.65 26.57 -14.28
C PRO A 747 52.29 26.11 -14.91
N GLU A 748 51.73 26.52 -16.06
CA GLU A 748 52.11 27.31 -17.25
C GLU A 748 50.77 27.67 -17.96
N ALA A 749 50.65 28.86 -18.54
CA ALA A 749 49.47 29.26 -19.32
C ALA A 749 49.80 29.25 -20.82
N THR A 750 48.94 28.63 -21.63
CA THR A 750 49.03 28.64 -23.10
C THR A 750 47.89 29.47 -23.68
N THR A 751 48.23 30.44 -24.53
CA THR A 751 47.33 31.35 -25.24
C THR A 751 46.66 30.68 -26.44
N ALA A 752 45.37 30.94 -26.67
CA ALA A 752 44.77 30.92 -28.00
C ALA A 752 43.62 31.95 -28.12
N THR A 753 43.71 32.75 -29.17
CA THR A 753 42.82 33.83 -29.62
C THR A 753 41.52 33.28 -30.24
N PRO A 754 40.44 34.09 -30.30
CA PRO A 754 39.65 34.09 -31.54
C PRO A 754 39.42 35.49 -32.13
N THR A 755 39.35 35.44 -33.45
CA THR A 755 39.21 36.47 -34.47
C THR A 755 37.87 37.19 -34.47
N THR A 756 37.91 38.47 -34.82
CA THR A 756 36.79 39.37 -35.10
C THR A 756 36.37 39.32 -36.57
N THR A 757 35.08 39.18 -36.84
CA THR A 757 34.33 39.78 -37.98
C THR A 757 32.84 39.58 -37.68
N GLY A 758 32.02 40.61 -37.48
CA GLY A 758 31.42 41.39 -38.56
C GLY A 758 30.22 42.19 -38.04
N SER A 759 30.03 43.34 -38.68
CA SER A 759 29.14 44.45 -38.33
C SER A 759 27.68 44.22 -38.73
N GLY A 760 26.74 44.74 -37.93
CA GLY A 760 25.32 44.81 -38.26
C GLY A 760 24.56 45.77 -37.35
N THR A 761 24.65 47.08 -37.62
CA THR A 761 23.76 48.10 -37.07
C THR A 761 22.36 47.99 -37.68
N SER A 762 21.29 47.98 -36.89
CA SER A 762 19.98 48.54 -37.28
C SER A 762 19.04 48.75 -36.09
N ALA A 763 18.75 50.04 -35.87
CA ALA A 763 17.45 50.64 -35.51
C ALA A 763 16.62 50.03 -34.37
N ALA A 764 16.64 50.76 -33.26
CA ALA A 764 15.57 50.78 -32.27
C ALA A 764 14.23 51.23 -32.88
N ALA A 765 13.16 50.52 -32.56
CA ALA A 765 11.78 51.00 -32.58
C ALA A 765 11.03 50.41 -31.36
N PRO A 766 10.13 51.17 -30.71
CA PRO A 766 9.62 50.87 -29.37
C PRO A 766 8.40 49.94 -29.40
N LEU A 767 8.24 49.11 -28.38
CA LEU A 767 7.00 48.39 -28.08
C LEU A 767 6.62 48.55 -26.58
N PRO A 768 5.33 48.33 -26.25
CA PRO A 768 4.57 49.14 -25.32
C PRO A 768 4.70 48.70 -23.86
N THR A 769 4.56 49.68 -22.97
CA THR A 769 4.33 49.49 -21.55
C THR A 769 2.94 48.91 -21.30
N THR A 770 2.86 47.62 -20.97
CA THR A 770 1.73 47.04 -20.24
C THR A 770 2.20 46.76 -18.82
N THR A 771 1.78 47.62 -17.89
CA THR A 771 1.91 47.46 -16.45
C THR A 771 0.99 46.33 -15.98
N THR A 772 1.57 45.23 -15.51
CA THR A 772 0.90 44.22 -14.71
C THR A 772 1.37 44.40 -13.26
N SER A 773 0.46 44.81 -12.39
CA SER A 773 0.71 45.01 -10.96
C SER A 773 0.74 43.65 -10.27
N PHE A 774 1.91 43.24 -9.77
CA PHE A 774 2.03 42.22 -8.72
C PHE A 774 1.87 42.92 -7.37
N VAL A 775 0.80 42.59 -6.64
CA VAL A 775 0.60 43.00 -5.25
C VAL A 775 1.21 41.91 -4.37
N VAL A 776 2.40 42.15 -3.84
CA VAL A 776 2.96 41.35 -2.75
C VAL A 776 2.24 41.77 -1.47
N VAL A 777 1.46 40.85 -0.90
CA VAL A 777 0.84 41.02 0.42
C VAL A 777 1.88 40.63 1.47
N LEU A 778 2.58 41.62 2.04
CA LEU A 778 3.27 41.45 3.31
C LEU A 778 2.74 42.51 4.27
N GLY A 779 1.87 42.10 5.18
CA GLY A 779 1.33 42.98 6.20
C GLY A 779 0.40 42.24 7.11
N LEU A 780 0.89 41.88 8.30
CA LEU A 780 0.15 41.83 9.58
C LEU A 780 0.99 41.15 10.67
N LEU A 781 1.88 41.89 11.33
CA LEU A 781 2.33 41.55 12.69
C LEU A 781 2.52 42.87 13.46
N GLY A 782 1.45 43.31 14.12
CA GLY A 782 1.44 44.57 14.85
C GLY A 782 0.09 44.90 15.49
N ALA A 783 -0.56 43.94 16.15
CA ALA A 783 -1.63 44.19 17.14
C ALA A 783 -2.08 42.87 17.78
N GLY A 784 -1.35 42.39 18.79
CA GLY A 784 -1.68 41.13 19.45
C GLY A 784 -1.18 40.99 20.89
N PHE A 785 -0.86 42.08 21.58
CA PHE A 785 -0.45 42.01 23.00
C PHE A 785 -1.00 43.19 23.81
N ALA A 786 -2.29 43.13 24.13
CA ALA A 786 -2.86 43.67 25.37
C ALA A 786 -4.36 43.36 25.41
N LEU A 787 -4.74 42.33 26.19
CA LEU A 787 -6.02 42.08 26.86
C LEU A 787 -6.37 40.58 26.81
N LEU A 788 -6.02 39.84 27.87
CA LEU A 788 -6.98 39.20 28.78
C LEU A 788 -6.29 38.23 29.75
N ARG A 789 -6.83 38.24 30.97
CA ARG A 789 -6.82 37.10 31.90
C ARG A 789 -7.60 35.93 31.33
#